data_AF-A0A7K2AZI7-F1
#
_entry.id   AF-A0A7K2AZI7-F1
#
_cell.length_a   1.000
_cell.length_b   1.000
_cell.length_c   1.000
_cell.angle_alpha   90.00
_cell.angle_beta   90.00
_cell.angle_gamma   90.00
#
_symmetry.space_group_name_H-M   'P 1'
#
loop_
_entity.id
_entity.type
_entity.pdbx_description
1 polymer ?
#
loop_
_entity_poly.entity_id
_entity_poly.type
_entity_poly.pdbx_seq_one_letter_code
_entity_poly.pdbx_strand_id
1 'polypeptide(L)'
;MEMERRRAAPLIRRLLALLATLALIGACSDGLRPTLVDEPPRPLTQTSTTAATPGPEPPPVAAPPTSTTTTTVPEPEPSRRWTLLAGGDVLMDRTEPAGIDPFEFIEPSLASAGIAVVNAEMAISDRGSAVDKEFVFRAPPGAAARIAAAGIDVANLANNHARDYGADALLDSVRLLETAGVVALGAGADDAVAYAPRVLRAGGDVRVAFVGASMVVPWGFPAEPDRPGIASARPTARIVESVRAASRAADVVIVVIHWGIERQTCPTSEQFDVTRELLDAGADAVIGHHPHVLQPIEFLGGKLVAYSLGNFVWHPRSGLTGETGVLQIDFDGDHIVGWSFHPHLLDENGAPRPVEEGPRFDRIADIIGGNCAAHMPPPPAPEPETAEPEPAEPEPAEAEPPAVAEPEPAEPEPATATEAIEVTEPAEATEVTEPDDSGSGDEPPLEALAVPRLDGLSGGSAGPRDAALVGALDSLAARAPTGGCLVVRRAGETVFSRNAEAMLIPASLQKLLLAEAALEILGAGYTFTTAALADTAPAGGVLDGDLYLVGGGDPLLSTPDFVAMLADHNSAGTPLAALAADLTAAGLTRIEGGVVAVADRYDNLIDVPTWPARFATQSIAGSLSAVGVNQGWRTPPGLITTFGLPRQRTPALRAAAIFDDLLEARSVRIPNFPRVAAAGGDYSGHVVLATLESAPLAANLHWLLAESDNTLAEMLLKEIGVVASGTGTSAAGALAVHQVLAPRIAGLAVPADGSGLSPRNRLSCSQVTDALDLGGPGGLVATNLAVAGRSGTMENRYRNSTAAGLVQGKTGSLDGVASLAGFAEAPGGGVFSFASILNSGGQWIDREAAFGFFDDLLEILVTATGG
;
A
#
# COMPACT_ATOMS: atom_id res chain seq x y z
N MET A 1 20.15 45.00 6.03
CA MET A 1 19.87 45.10 4.57
C MET A 1 21.00 45.65 3.70
N GLU A 2 22.10 46.22 4.22
CA GLU A 2 23.24 46.65 3.38
C GLU A 2 24.40 45.61 3.31
N MET A 3 24.34 44.54 4.11
CA MET A 3 25.37 43.47 4.15
C MET A 3 25.06 42.25 3.27
N GLU A 4 23.81 42.03 2.88
CA GLU A 4 23.43 40.88 2.02
C GLU A 4 23.63 41.17 0.52
N ARG A 5 23.70 42.44 0.11
CA ARG A 5 23.96 42.82 -1.30
C ARG A 5 25.41 42.62 -1.76
N ARG A 6 26.35 42.33 -0.86
CA ARG A 6 27.78 42.13 -1.21
C ARG A 6 28.19 40.67 -1.42
N ARG A 7 27.29 39.69 -1.23
CA ARG A 7 27.58 38.26 -1.48
C ARG A 7 27.02 37.71 -2.80
N ALA A 8 26.19 38.45 -3.52
CA ALA A 8 25.57 37.99 -4.79
C ALA A 8 26.35 38.36 -6.07
N ALA A 9 27.39 39.19 -6.00
CA ALA A 9 28.11 39.70 -7.17
C ALA A 9 29.02 38.70 -7.93
N PRO A 10 29.60 37.63 -7.32
CA PRO A 10 30.47 36.70 -8.07
C PRO A 10 29.73 35.55 -8.75
N LEU A 11 28.46 35.27 -8.40
CA LEU A 11 27.65 34.22 -9.04
C LEU A 11 27.06 34.65 -10.40
N ILE A 12 26.65 35.92 -10.53
CA ILE A 12 26.06 36.43 -11.77
C ILE A 12 27.10 36.55 -12.91
N ARG A 13 28.38 36.78 -12.58
CA ARG A 13 29.48 36.79 -13.58
C ARG A 13 29.90 35.40 -14.05
N ARG A 14 29.64 34.34 -13.29
CA ARG A 14 29.90 32.95 -13.72
C ARG A 14 28.77 32.40 -14.59
N LEU A 15 27.53 32.82 -14.34
CA LEU A 15 26.36 32.44 -15.15
C LEU A 15 26.38 33.08 -16.55
N LEU A 16 26.88 34.32 -16.67
CA LEU A 16 27.00 35.00 -17.97
C LEU A 16 28.18 34.55 -18.83
N ALA A 17 29.21 33.91 -18.25
CA ALA A 17 30.33 33.32 -19.00
C ALA A 17 30.01 31.92 -19.56
N LEU A 18 29.08 31.18 -18.93
CA LEU A 18 28.61 29.87 -19.40
C LEU A 18 27.61 30.01 -20.56
N LEU A 19 26.80 31.08 -20.58
CA LEU A 19 25.86 31.37 -21.66
C LEU A 19 26.52 31.90 -22.95
N ALA A 20 27.76 32.42 -22.87
CA ALA A 20 28.51 32.87 -24.04
C ALA A 20 29.33 31.75 -24.72
N THR A 21 29.47 30.58 -24.09
CA THR A 21 30.19 29.41 -24.65
C THR A 21 29.26 28.38 -25.30
N LEU A 22 27.94 28.44 -25.06
CA LEU A 22 26.94 27.61 -25.76
C LEU A 22 26.40 28.23 -27.07
N ALA A 23 26.86 29.41 -27.48
CA ALA A 23 26.39 30.09 -28.70
C ALA A 23 27.36 30.05 -29.89
N LEU A 24 28.33 29.12 -29.92
CA LEU A 24 29.39 29.09 -30.95
C LEU A 24 29.71 27.74 -31.59
N ILE A 25 28.87 26.71 -31.44
CA ILE A 25 28.98 25.48 -32.26
C ILE A 25 27.59 25.09 -32.75
N GLY A 26 27.12 25.85 -33.74
CA GLY A 26 25.81 25.68 -34.34
C GLY A 26 25.74 26.34 -35.71
N ALA A 27 26.59 25.91 -36.66
CA ALA A 27 26.33 25.99 -38.10
C ALA A 27 27.38 25.18 -38.88
N CYS A 28 26.91 24.47 -39.91
CA CYS A 28 27.64 23.71 -40.95
C CYS A 28 27.87 22.22 -40.66
N SER A 29 26.98 21.35 -41.13
CA SER A 29 27.14 20.71 -42.45
C SER A 29 26.11 19.60 -42.68
N ASP A 30 25.46 19.69 -43.83
CA ASP A 30 24.57 18.70 -44.41
C ASP A 30 25.31 17.43 -44.85
N GLY A 31 24.64 16.29 -44.64
CA GLY A 31 24.58 15.19 -45.61
C GLY A 31 25.69 14.14 -45.57
N LEU A 32 25.32 12.90 -45.22
CA LEU A 32 25.75 11.71 -45.96
C LEU A 32 24.95 10.46 -45.54
N ARG A 33 24.31 9.84 -46.55
CA ARG A 33 23.72 8.49 -46.52
C ARG A 33 24.82 7.45 -46.84
N PRO A 34 24.72 6.19 -46.37
CA PRO A 34 25.63 5.14 -46.81
C PRO A 34 25.10 4.40 -48.05
N THR A 35 25.98 4.18 -49.03
CA THR A 35 25.77 3.29 -50.19
C THR A 35 26.71 2.09 -50.11
N LEU A 36 26.15 0.90 -50.29
CA LEU A 36 26.82 -0.35 -50.69
C LEU A 36 27.50 -0.21 -52.06
N VAL A 37 28.65 -0.89 -52.32
CA VAL A 37 28.96 -1.74 -53.51
C VAL A 37 30.21 -2.62 -53.27
N ASP A 38 30.08 -3.87 -53.72
CA ASP A 38 30.94 -5.03 -54.06
C ASP A 38 32.42 -4.93 -54.57
N GLU A 39 33.20 -5.96 -54.15
CA GLU A 39 34.13 -6.91 -54.86
C GLU A 39 35.52 -6.55 -55.53
N PRO A 40 36.43 -7.58 -55.72
CA PRO A 40 37.91 -7.53 -55.74
C PRO A 40 38.57 -7.62 -57.16
N PRO A 41 39.93 -7.83 -57.37
CA PRO A 41 40.57 -9.18 -57.35
C PRO A 41 42.14 -9.31 -57.14
N ARG A 42 42.61 -10.49 -56.60
CA ARG A 42 43.74 -11.44 -56.95
C ARG A 42 45.20 -10.98 -57.35
N PRO A 43 46.24 -11.88 -57.54
CA PRO A 43 46.63 -13.20 -56.96
C PRO A 43 48.19 -13.44 -56.79
N LEU A 44 48.59 -14.71 -56.48
CA LEU A 44 49.81 -15.52 -56.84
C LEU A 44 50.65 -16.02 -55.62
N THR A 45 51.20 -17.24 -55.47
CA THR A 45 51.05 -18.63 -55.99
C THR A 45 52.00 -19.60 -55.21
N GLN A 46 51.58 -20.87 -55.05
CA GLN A 46 52.31 -22.18 -55.21
C GLN A 46 53.38 -22.71 -54.21
N THR A 47 53.12 -23.89 -53.58
CA THR A 47 53.70 -25.28 -53.77
C THR A 47 54.85 -25.60 -52.81
N SER A 48 55.16 -26.80 -52.29
CA SER A 48 54.76 -28.24 -52.38
C SER A 48 55.38 -28.94 -51.12
N THR A 49 55.09 -30.18 -50.68
CA THR A 49 55.54 -31.47 -51.24
C THR A 49 55.08 -32.67 -50.36
N THR A 50 54.95 -33.82 -51.02
CA THR A 50 54.43 -35.18 -50.74
C THR A 50 55.28 -36.14 -49.88
N ALA A 51 54.66 -37.26 -49.44
CA ALA A 51 55.28 -38.56 -49.14
C ALA A 51 54.42 -39.75 -49.66
N ALA A 52 55.05 -40.92 -49.88
CA ALA A 52 54.67 -41.96 -50.86
C ALA A 52 54.20 -43.33 -50.29
N THR A 53 53.71 -44.16 -51.22
CA THR A 53 52.99 -45.47 -51.24
C THR A 53 53.75 -46.74 -50.76
N PRO A 54 53.05 -47.89 -50.62
CA PRO A 54 53.34 -49.08 -51.46
C PRO A 54 52.10 -49.86 -52.01
N GLY A 55 52.35 -50.79 -52.95
CA GLY A 55 51.47 -51.32 -54.03
C GLY A 55 50.59 -52.59 -53.82
N PRO A 56 50.17 -53.29 -54.92
CA PRO A 56 48.91 -54.08 -55.01
C PRO A 56 49.03 -55.62 -55.20
N GLU A 57 47.94 -56.39 -54.98
CA GLU A 57 47.69 -57.77 -55.51
C GLU A 57 46.16 -58.14 -55.58
N PRO A 58 45.72 -59.21 -56.31
CA PRO A 58 44.46 -59.23 -57.10
C PRO A 58 43.38 -60.27 -56.60
N PRO A 59 42.34 -60.68 -57.37
CA PRO A 59 40.91 -60.54 -57.00
C PRO A 59 40.20 -61.85 -56.58
N PRO A 60 38.92 -61.80 -56.13
CA PRO A 60 38.00 -62.92 -56.37
C PRO A 60 36.69 -62.53 -57.07
N VAL A 61 36.13 -63.56 -57.70
CA VAL A 61 35.00 -63.60 -58.64
C VAL A 61 33.63 -63.43 -57.96
N ALA A 62 32.67 -62.94 -58.74
CA ALA A 62 31.33 -62.49 -58.40
C ALA A 62 30.37 -63.52 -57.74
N ALA A 63 29.46 -62.99 -56.90
CA ALA A 63 28.15 -63.56 -56.58
C ALA A 63 27.03 -62.61 -57.08
N PRO A 64 25.79 -63.08 -57.34
CA PRO A 64 24.72 -62.30 -57.99
C PRO A 64 24.11 -61.23 -57.05
N PRO A 65 23.31 -60.29 -57.58
CA PRO A 65 23.01 -59.04 -56.92
C PRO A 65 21.93 -59.19 -55.84
N THR A 66 22.15 -58.55 -54.69
CA THR A 66 21.08 -58.19 -53.77
C THR A 66 20.90 -56.68 -53.86
N SER A 67 19.76 -56.25 -54.38
CA SER A 67 19.36 -54.85 -54.45
C SER A 67 19.13 -54.34 -53.03
N THR A 68 20.06 -53.52 -52.52
CA THR A 68 19.84 -52.76 -51.29
C THR A 68 19.77 -51.28 -51.66
N THR A 69 18.55 -50.75 -51.66
CA THR A 69 18.29 -49.31 -51.75
C THR A 69 18.94 -48.63 -50.55
N THR A 70 20.07 -47.97 -50.76
CA THR A 70 20.67 -47.09 -49.74
C THR A 70 19.79 -45.85 -49.64
N THR A 71 18.91 -45.85 -48.64
CA THR A 71 18.27 -44.63 -48.16
C THR A 71 19.37 -43.84 -47.45
N THR A 72 19.80 -42.73 -48.03
CA THR A 72 20.63 -41.74 -47.34
C THR A 72 19.80 -41.16 -46.19
N VAL A 73 20.09 -41.61 -44.97
CA VAL A 73 19.64 -40.95 -43.74
C VAL A 73 20.34 -39.59 -43.70
N PRO A 74 19.61 -38.46 -43.61
CA PRO A 74 20.25 -37.18 -43.39
C PRO A 74 20.98 -37.22 -42.05
N GLU A 75 22.24 -36.82 -42.06
CA GLU A 75 23.04 -36.60 -40.86
C GLU A 75 22.27 -35.63 -39.94
N PRO A 76 22.02 -35.97 -38.66
CA PRO A 76 21.25 -35.10 -37.78
C PRO A 76 21.98 -33.76 -37.62
N GLU A 77 21.26 -32.66 -37.87
CA GLU A 77 21.71 -31.31 -37.52
C GLU A 77 22.23 -31.31 -36.08
N PRO A 78 23.38 -30.68 -35.79
CA PRO A 78 23.91 -30.63 -34.42
C PRO A 78 22.88 -29.99 -33.49
N SER A 79 22.50 -30.67 -32.41
CA SER A 79 21.47 -30.18 -31.49
C SER A 79 21.88 -28.83 -30.90
N ARG A 80 21.06 -27.79 -31.08
CA ARG A 80 21.27 -26.46 -30.46
C ARG A 80 20.59 -26.41 -29.08
N ARG A 81 20.62 -27.53 -28.36
CA ARG A 81 20.01 -27.64 -27.04
C ARG A 81 20.84 -26.94 -25.98
N TRP A 82 20.18 -26.18 -25.13
CA TRP A 82 20.79 -25.51 -23.99
C TRP A 82 19.76 -25.32 -22.89
N THR A 83 20.23 -25.03 -21.68
CA THR A 83 19.38 -24.87 -20.50
C THR A 83 19.59 -23.52 -19.85
N LEU A 84 18.51 -22.96 -19.33
CA LEU A 84 18.54 -21.82 -18.40
C LEU A 84 18.15 -22.33 -17.01
N LEU A 85 18.96 -22.04 -16.00
CA LEU A 85 18.61 -22.26 -14.59
C LEU A 85 18.32 -20.93 -13.91
N ALA A 86 17.22 -20.84 -13.18
CA ALA A 86 16.82 -19.62 -12.48
C ALA A 86 16.58 -19.89 -11.00
N GLY A 87 17.23 -19.09 -10.16
CA GLY A 87 16.97 -19.00 -8.73
C GLY A 87 16.17 -17.74 -8.38
N GLY A 88 15.61 -17.75 -7.18
CA GLY A 88 14.91 -16.63 -6.56
C GLY A 88 15.82 -15.50 -6.04
N ASP A 89 15.38 -14.86 -4.95
CA ASP A 89 16.03 -13.71 -4.33
C ASP A 89 17.30 -14.11 -3.56
N VAL A 90 18.40 -13.39 -3.78
CA VAL A 90 19.72 -13.61 -3.19
C VAL A 90 20.09 -12.42 -2.29
N LEU A 91 20.22 -12.71 -1.00
CA LEU A 91 20.62 -11.82 0.07
C LEU A 91 21.72 -12.49 0.91
N MET A 92 22.93 -11.92 0.87
CA MET A 92 24.14 -12.47 1.49
C MET A 92 24.76 -11.53 2.53
N ASP A 93 24.00 -10.56 3.03
CA ASP A 93 24.44 -9.59 4.05
C ASP A 93 24.83 -10.24 5.39
N ARG A 94 24.36 -11.46 5.68
CA ARG A 94 24.80 -12.27 6.84
C ARG A 94 25.72 -13.44 6.51
N THR A 95 25.44 -14.17 5.43
CA THR A 95 26.20 -15.39 5.09
C THR A 95 27.61 -15.06 4.62
N GLU A 96 27.77 -14.02 3.81
CA GLU A 96 29.09 -13.65 3.28
C GLU A 96 30.05 -13.16 4.38
N PRO A 97 29.68 -12.23 5.30
CA PRO A 97 30.56 -11.87 6.41
C PRO A 97 30.94 -13.03 7.33
N ALA A 98 30.10 -14.05 7.44
CA ALA A 98 30.38 -15.27 8.21
C ALA A 98 31.27 -16.27 7.46
N GLY A 99 31.55 -16.02 6.16
CA GLY A 99 32.31 -16.92 5.30
C GLY A 99 31.56 -18.20 4.92
N ILE A 100 30.24 -18.22 5.10
CA ILE A 100 29.36 -19.33 4.71
C ILE A 100 29.16 -19.24 3.20
N ASP A 101 29.31 -20.38 2.51
CA ASP A 101 28.95 -20.48 1.09
C ASP A 101 27.52 -21.03 0.98
N PRO A 102 26.52 -20.18 0.72
CA PRO A 102 25.13 -20.61 0.71
C PRO A 102 24.75 -21.35 -0.59
N PHE A 103 25.64 -21.44 -1.58
CA PHE A 103 25.36 -22.08 -2.86
C PHE A 103 25.84 -23.54 -2.95
N GLU A 104 26.54 -24.03 -1.92
CA GLU A 104 27.25 -25.32 -1.93
C GLU A 104 26.37 -26.53 -2.31
N PHE A 105 25.08 -26.49 -1.96
CA PHE A 105 24.19 -27.66 -2.03
C PHE A 105 23.04 -27.51 -3.02
N ILE A 106 23.14 -26.57 -3.96
CA ILE A 106 22.09 -26.34 -4.96
C ILE A 106 22.08 -27.47 -5.99
N GLU A 107 20.90 -28.03 -6.24
CA GLU A 107 20.68 -29.05 -7.25
C GLU A 107 19.56 -28.64 -8.24
N PRO A 108 19.77 -28.78 -9.56
CA PRO A 108 21.04 -28.98 -10.23
C PRO A 108 22.01 -27.82 -9.97
N SER A 109 23.31 -28.11 -9.99
CA SER A 109 24.33 -27.07 -9.88
C SER A 109 24.10 -26.00 -10.94
N LEU A 110 24.09 -24.73 -10.55
CA LEU A 110 23.86 -23.60 -11.47
C LEU A 110 24.92 -23.56 -12.59
N ALA A 111 26.17 -23.94 -12.27
CA ALA A 111 27.26 -24.05 -13.24
C ALA A 111 27.06 -25.13 -14.33
N SER A 112 26.04 -25.99 -14.21
CA SER A 112 25.68 -26.96 -15.24
C SER A 112 24.80 -26.37 -16.36
N ALA A 113 24.27 -25.16 -16.17
CA ALA A 113 23.42 -24.48 -17.14
C ALA A 113 24.20 -23.93 -18.33
N GLY A 114 23.50 -23.67 -19.44
CA GLY A 114 24.01 -22.76 -20.46
C GLY A 114 24.03 -21.31 -19.99
N ILE A 115 23.01 -20.91 -19.21
CA ILE A 115 22.92 -19.62 -18.52
C ILE A 115 22.24 -19.83 -17.16
N ALA A 116 22.79 -19.27 -16.08
CA ALA A 116 22.11 -19.19 -14.79
C ALA A 116 21.79 -17.75 -14.36
N VAL A 117 20.59 -17.55 -13.80
CA VAL A 117 20.05 -16.24 -13.43
C VAL A 117 19.47 -16.19 -12.02
N VAL A 118 19.69 -15.08 -11.30
CA VAL A 118 19.09 -14.80 -9.98
C VAL A 118 18.68 -13.34 -9.84
N ASN A 119 17.98 -12.99 -8.75
CA ASN A 119 17.77 -11.61 -8.32
C ASN A 119 18.67 -11.27 -7.13
N ALA A 120 19.63 -10.36 -7.27
CA ALA A 120 20.49 -9.93 -6.17
C ALA A 120 19.84 -8.76 -5.41
N GLU A 121 19.20 -9.06 -4.27
CA GLU A 121 18.33 -8.14 -3.54
C GLU A 121 19.05 -7.41 -2.41
N MET A 122 20.18 -6.78 -2.74
CA MET A 122 21.03 -6.06 -1.78
C MET A 122 22.01 -5.13 -2.47
N ALA A 123 22.58 -4.20 -1.70
CA ALA A 123 23.81 -3.53 -2.09
C ALA A 123 25.02 -4.46 -1.87
N ILE A 124 25.84 -4.66 -2.90
CA ILE A 124 27.13 -5.35 -2.83
C ILE A 124 28.23 -4.29 -2.92
N SER A 125 28.70 -3.77 -1.78
CA SER A 125 29.73 -2.72 -1.74
C SER A 125 30.12 -2.39 -0.29
N ASP A 126 31.33 -1.85 -0.08
CA ASP A 126 31.73 -1.17 1.17
C ASP A 126 31.59 0.38 1.08
N ARG A 127 31.06 0.91 -0.03
CA ARG A 127 30.83 2.34 -0.26
C ARG A 127 29.41 2.80 0.03
N GLY A 128 29.24 4.11 0.23
CA GLY A 128 27.94 4.74 0.44
C GLY A 128 27.49 4.76 1.91
N SER A 129 26.26 5.20 2.15
CA SER A 129 25.66 5.33 3.48
C SER A 129 24.21 4.85 3.40
N ALA A 130 23.76 4.18 4.46
CA ALA A 130 22.40 3.67 4.54
C ALA A 130 21.38 4.80 4.29
N VAL A 131 20.41 4.54 3.43
CA VAL A 131 19.25 5.42 3.23
C VAL A 131 18.29 5.25 4.41
N ASP A 132 17.47 6.27 4.64
CA ASP A 132 16.44 6.22 5.68
C ASP A 132 15.28 5.35 5.18
N LYS A 133 15.32 4.05 5.53
CA LYS A 133 14.37 3.01 5.15
C LYS A 133 14.37 1.93 6.23
N GLU A 134 13.22 1.32 6.46
CA GLU A 134 13.03 0.27 7.48
C GLU A 134 14.02 -0.90 7.37
N PHE A 135 14.24 -1.37 6.14
CA PHE A 135 15.15 -2.48 5.86
C PHE A 135 16.23 -2.04 4.87
N VAL A 136 17.47 -2.05 5.33
CA VAL A 136 18.67 -1.79 4.53
C VAL A 136 19.59 -3.01 4.54
N PHE A 137 19.92 -3.54 3.37
CA PHE A 137 20.72 -4.75 3.24
C PHE A 137 22.02 -4.51 2.49
N ARG A 138 23.09 -5.14 2.98
CA ARG A 138 24.44 -4.96 2.45
C ARG A 138 25.30 -6.21 2.56
N ALA A 139 25.75 -6.71 1.42
CA ALA A 139 26.84 -7.67 1.39
C ALA A 139 28.20 -6.99 1.13
N PRO A 140 29.29 -7.55 1.67
CA PRO A 140 30.63 -7.08 1.36
C PRO A 140 30.98 -7.40 -0.11
N PRO A 141 31.99 -6.73 -0.70
CA PRO A 141 32.40 -6.93 -2.09
C PRO A 141 32.70 -8.39 -2.49
N GLY A 142 33.08 -9.24 -1.53
CA GLY A 142 33.32 -10.67 -1.74
C GLY A 142 32.11 -11.44 -2.29
N ALA A 143 30.88 -10.98 -1.99
CA ALA A 143 29.65 -11.63 -2.45
C ALA A 143 29.56 -11.70 -3.98
N ALA A 144 30.07 -10.69 -4.71
CA ALA A 144 30.08 -10.73 -6.18
C ALA A 144 30.93 -11.91 -6.71
N ALA A 145 32.06 -12.19 -6.08
CA ALA A 145 32.91 -13.32 -6.45
C ALA A 145 32.28 -14.66 -6.08
N ARG A 146 31.52 -14.74 -4.97
CA ARG A 146 30.76 -15.95 -4.61
C ARG A 146 29.63 -16.24 -5.58
N ILE A 147 28.85 -15.22 -5.94
CA ILE A 147 27.78 -15.33 -6.93
C ILE A 147 28.35 -15.88 -8.25
N ALA A 148 29.48 -15.32 -8.71
CA ALA A 148 30.15 -15.83 -9.90
C ALA A 148 30.65 -17.28 -9.74
N ALA A 149 31.25 -17.62 -8.58
CA ALA A 149 31.76 -18.96 -8.30
C ALA A 149 30.66 -20.03 -8.22
N ALA A 150 29.42 -19.65 -7.89
CA ALA A 150 28.26 -20.53 -7.93
C ALA A 150 27.85 -20.91 -9.38
N GLY A 151 28.39 -20.23 -10.38
CA GLY A 151 28.05 -20.43 -11.80
C GLY A 151 26.90 -19.55 -12.28
N ILE A 152 26.60 -18.46 -11.58
CA ILE A 152 25.57 -17.48 -11.99
C ILE A 152 26.15 -16.55 -13.05
N ASP A 153 25.47 -16.43 -14.20
CA ASP A 153 25.90 -15.58 -15.32
C ASP A 153 25.20 -14.22 -15.31
N VAL A 154 23.97 -14.16 -14.76
CA VAL A 154 23.11 -12.98 -14.82
C VAL A 154 22.49 -12.69 -13.45
N ALA A 155 22.57 -11.45 -12.99
CA ALA A 155 21.94 -11.00 -11.75
C ALA A 155 21.09 -9.76 -12.00
N ASN A 156 19.81 -9.82 -11.65
CA ASN A 156 18.96 -8.63 -11.63
C ASN A 156 19.27 -7.78 -10.38
N LEU A 157 19.53 -6.49 -10.61
CA LEU A 157 19.66 -5.47 -9.56
C LEU A 157 18.49 -4.49 -9.57
N ALA A 158 17.54 -4.59 -10.51
CA ALA A 158 16.32 -3.80 -10.39
C ALA A 158 15.42 -4.40 -9.32
N ASN A 159 15.60 -3.93 -8.08
CA ASN A 159 14.76 -4.26 -6.92
C ASN A 159 14.83 -3.13 -5.88
N ASN A 160 13.99 -3.21 -4.86
CA ASN A 160 13.86 -2.20 -3.81
C ASN A 160 15.07 -2.12 -2.86
N HIS A 161 16.05 -3.03 -2.94
CA HIS A 161 17.21 -3.08 -2.03
C HIS A 161 18.56 -2.72 -2.69
N ALA A 162 18.61 -2.66 -4.02
CA ALA A 162 19.86 -2.39 -4.75
C ALA A 162 20.50 -1.02 -4.46
N ARG A 163 19.73 -0.06 -3.91
CA ARG A 163 20.20 1.31 -3.60
C ARG A 163 20.09 1.65 -2.11
N ASP A 164 20.02 0.63 -1.24
CA ASP A 164 19.94 0.82 0.22
C ASP A 164 21.11 1.60 0.81
N TYR A 165 22.27 1.64 0.13
CA TYR A 165 23.45 2.44 0.51
C TYR A 165 23.74 3.58 -0.47
N GLY A 166 22.72 4.02 -1.21
CA GLY A 166 22.79 5.14 -2.15
C GLY A 166 23.41 4.77 -3.51
N ALA A 167 23.53 5.80 -4.37
CA ALA A 167 24.00 5.63 -5.75
C ALA A 167 25.44 5.08 -5.85
N ASP A 168 26.30 5.45 -4.91
CA ASP A 168 27.68 4.98 -4.84
C ASP A 168 27.76 3.46 -4.68
N ALA A 169 26.94 2.91 -3.79
CA ALA A 169 26.88 1.47 -3.57
C ALA A 169 26.28 0.74 -4.77
N LEU A 170 25.18 1.26 -5.34
CA LEU A 170 24.52 0.68 -6.52
C LEU A 170 25.49 0.53 -7.70
N LEU A 171 26.21 1.60 -8.04
CA LEU A 171 27.16 1.58 -9.16
C LEU A 171 28.37 0.69 -8.88
N ASP A 172 28.79 0.61 -7.62
CA ASP A 172 29.84 -0.30 -7.22
C ASP A 172 29.40 -1.76 -7.27
N SER A 173 28.13 -2.07 -6.96
CA SER A 173 27.55 -3.41 -7.12
C SER A 173 27.52 -3.84 -8.58
N VAL A 174 27.07 -2.97 -9.49
CA VAL A 174 27.15 -3.20 -10.95
C VAL A 174 28.59 -3.52 -11.34
N ARG A 175 29.54 -2.66 -10.96
CA ARG A 175 30.96 -2.83 -11.30
C ARG A 175 31.54 -4.14 -10.75
N LEU A 176 31.23 -4.50 -9.50
CA LEU A 176 31.76 -5.69 -8.83
C LEU A 176 31.24 -6.97 -9.48
N LEU A 177 29.95 -7.05 -9.77
CA LEU A 177 29.35 -8.18 -10.49
C LEU A 177 29.96 -8.33 -11.88
N GLU A 178 30.03 -7.24 -12.67
CA GLU A 178 30.59 -7.29 -14.01
C GLU A 178 32.09 -7.64 -14.03
N THR A 179 32.84 -7.17 -13.03
CA THR A 179 34.25 -7.55 -12.86
C THR A 179 34.42 -9.04 -12.54
N ALA A 180 33.47 -9.61 -11.80
CA ALA A 180 33.44 -11.03 -11.47
C ALA A 180 32.92 -11.92 -12.63
N GLY A 181 32.46 -11.31 -13.73
CA GLY A 181 31.92 -12.03 -14.89
C GLY A 181 30.40 -12.21 -14.89
N VAL A 182 29.69 -11.60 -13.94
CA VAL A 182 28.22 -11.66 -13.82
C VAL A 182 27.61 -10.43 -14.48
N VAL A 183 26.67 -10.63 -15.39
CA VAL A 183 25.95 -9.55 -16.06
C VAL A 183 24.91 -8.95 -15.11
N ALA A 184 25.10 -7.68 -14.73
CA ALA A 184 24.13 -6.92 -13.96
C ALA A 184 23.02 -6.36 -14.87
N LEU A 185 21.76 -6.66 -14.51
CA LEU A 185 20.57 -6.13 -15.19
C LEU A 185 19.90 -5.02 -14.38
N GLY A 186 19.20 -4.12 -15.07
CA GLY A 186 18.19 -3.28 -14.44
C GLY A 186 18.72 -2.15 -13.55
N ALA A 187 20.03 -1.89 -13.55
CA ALA A 187 20.66 -0.81 -12.79
C ALA A 187 21.74 -0.13 -13.63
N GLY A 188 21.91 1.18 -13.44
CA GLY A 188 22.86 1.94 -14.25
C GLY A 188 23.19 3.33 -13.71
N ALA A 189 24.18 3.96 -14.35
CA ALA A 189 24.57 5.35 -14.11
C ALA A 189 23.50 6.36 -14.52
N ASP A 190 22.61 5.94 -15.41
CA ASP A 190 21.48 6.69 -15.93
C ASP A 190 20.40 5.71 -16.41
N ASP A 191 19.30 6.28 -16.88
CA ASP A 191 18.14 5.55 -17.37
C ASP A 191 18.32 4.91 -18.75
N ALA A 192 19.34 5.29 -19.52
CA ALA A 192 19.65 4.62 -20.79
C ALA A 192 20.34 3.28 -20.50
N VAL A 193 21.27 3.26 -19.54
CA VAL A 193 21.97 2.05 -19.10
C VAL A 193 21.02 1.12 -18.33
N ALA A 194 20.26 1.64 -17.37
CA ALA A 194 19.42 0.80 -16.51
C ALA A 194 18.36 -0.01 -17.29
N TYR A 195 17.80 0.58 -18.35
CA TYR A 195 16.74 -0.04 -19.17
C TYR A 195 17.27 -0.79 -20.40
N ALA A 196 18.58 -0.81 -20.65
CA ALA A 196 19.16 -1.47 -21.82
C ALA A 196 19.13 -3.00 -21.68
N PRO A 197 18.71 -3.74 -22.72
CA PRO A 197 18.83 -5.18 -22.72
C PRO A 197 20.30 -5.63 -22.77
N ARG A 198 20.62 -6.74 -22.09
CA ARG A 198 21.94 -7.37 -22.13
C ARG A 198 21.87 -8.68 -22.91
N VAL A 199 22.75 -8.88 -23.89
CA VAL A 199 22.71 -10.04 -24.79
C VAL A 199 23.86 -11.00 -24.50
N LEU A 200 23.53 -12.25 -24.21
CA LEU A 200 24.46 -13.37 -24.03
C LEU A 200 24.30 -14.37 -25.19
N ARG A 201 25.20 -15.34 -25.28
CA ARG A 201 25.12 -16.46 -26.24
C ARG A 201 24.91 -17.78 -25.50
N ALA A 202 24.03 -18.63 -26.04
CA ALA A 202 23.82 -19.99 -25.57
C ALA A 202 23.61 -20.95 -26.75
N GLY A 203 23.68 -22.27 -26.51
CA GLY A 203 23.41 -23.29 -27.54
C GLY A 203 24.25 -23.13 -28.82
N GLY A 204 25.51 -22.70 -28.67
CA GLY A 204 26.37 -22.23 -29.76
C GLY A 204 26.24 -20.72 -29.98
N ASP A 205 25.37 -20.33 -30.91
CA ASP A 205 25.26 -18.94 -31.40
C ASP A 205 23.89 -18.27 -31.17
N VAL A 206 23.01 -18.87 -30.35
CA VAL A 206 21.70 -18.28 -30.03
C VAL A 206 21.91 -17.04 -29.19
N ARG A 207 21.37 -15.89 -29.61
CA ARG A 207 21.42 -14.63 -28.86
C ARG A 207 20.26 -14.59 -27.89
N VAL A 208 20.56 -14.46 -26.61
CA VAL A 208 19.57 -14.38 -25.53
C VAL A 208 19.65 -13.00 -24.93
N ALA A 209 18.60 -12.19 -25.09
CA ALA A 209 18.50 -10.87 -24.47
C ALA A 209 17.81 -10.96 -23.10
N PHE A 210 18.39 -10.28 -22.12
CA PHE A 210 17.86 -10.14 -20.79
C PHE A 210 17.44 -8.69 -20.52
N VAL A 211 16.26 -8.52 -19.94
CA VAL A 211 15.71 -7.22 -19.52
C VAL A 211 15.39 -7.31 -18.02
N GLY A 212 16.00 -6.45 -17.20
CA GLY A 212 15.76 -6.39 -15.76
C GLY A 212 14.88 -5.19 -15.38
N ALA A 213 13.92 -5.36 -14.47
CA ALA A 213 13.08 -4.27 -13.97
C ALA A 213 12.49 -4.54 -12.57
N SER A 214 12.01 -3.48 -11.93
CA SER A 214 11.25 -3.56 -10.67
C SER A 214 9.92 -2.81 -10.77
N MET A 215 8.87 -3.39 -10.19
CA MET A 215 7.62 -2.70 -9.87
C MET A 215 7.57 -2.26 -8.39
N VAL A 216 8.49 -2.74 -7.57
CA VAL A 216 8.66 -2.35 -6.16
C VAL A 216 9.79 -1.34 -6.12
N VAL A 217 9.43 -0.07 -6.23
CA VAL A 217 10.40 1.00 -6.50
C VAL A 217 10.29 2.07 -5.43
N PRO A 218 11.22 2.08 -4.44
CA PRO A 218 11.26 3.12 -3.44
C PRO A 218 11.43 4.50 -4.05
N TRP A 219 10.94 5.52 -3.34
CA TRP A 219 11.09 6.90 -3.80
C TRP A 219 12.56 7.26 -4.04
N GLY A 220 12.82 7.91 -5.17
CA GLY A 220 14.16 8.33 -5.56
C GLY A 220 15.10 7.21 -6.02
N PHE A 221 14.67 5.95 -6.09
CA PHE A 221 15.45 4.82 -6.65
C PHE A 221 15.41 4.70 -8.19
N PRO A 222 14.36 5.11 -8.93
CA PRO A 222 14.37 5.02 -10.38
C PRO A 222 15.58 5.74 -10.99
N ALA A 223 16.15 5.16 -12.04
CA ALA A 223 17.14 5.85 -12.87
C ALA A 223 16.48 6.99 -13.64
N GLU A 224 17.21 8.11 -13.78
CA GLU A 224 16.83 9.27 -14.61
C GLU A 224 17.96 9.56 -15.62
N PRO A 225 17.75 10.43 -16.63
CA PRO A 225 18.75 10.69 -17.67
C PRO A 225 20.13 11.12 -17.17
N ASP A 226 20.21 11.72 -15.98
CA ASP A 226 21.43 12.20 -15.35
C ASP A 226 21.62 11.67 -13.92
N ARG A 227 20.86 10.64 -13.51
CA ARG A 227 20.87 10.12 -12.14
C ARG A 227 20.92 8.59 -12.10
N PRO A 228 21.89 8.01 -11.37
CA PRO A 228 21.96 6.57 -11.18
C PRO A 228 20.76 6.02 -10.44
N GLY A 229 20.29 4.85 -10.88
CA GLY A 229 19.14 4.17 -10.29
C GLY A 229 18.81 2.86 -10.98
N ILE A 230 17.61 2.38 -10.73
CA ILE A 230 17.09 1.11 -11.28
C ILE A 230 16.05 1.34 -12.37
N ALA A 231 15.86 0.34 -13.24
CA ALA A 231 14.79 0.31 -14.21
C ALA A 231 13.44 0.06 -13.52
N SER A 232 12.55 1.05 -13.60
CA SER A 232 11.18 0.97 -13.09
C SER A 232 10.24 0.43 -14.16
N ALA A 233 9.43 -0.56 -13.82
CA ALA A 233 8.27 -1.00 -14.59
C ALA A 233 6.99 -0.24 -14.20
N ARG A 234 7.11 0.89 -13.48
CA ARG A 234 6.01 1.80 -13.13
C ARG A 234 6.28 3.22 -13.65
N PRO A 235 5.55 3.69 -14.69
CA PRO A 235 4.60 2.94 -15.54
C PRO A 235 5.30 1.93 -16.48
N THR A 236 4.56 0.92 -16.97
CA THR A 236 5.09 -0.23 -17.74
C THR A 236 5.58 0.12 -19.14
N ALA A 237 5.12 1.23 -19.72
CA ALA A 237 5.38 1.59 -21.12
C ALA A 237 6.87 1.56 -21.50
N ARG A 238 7.74 1.99 -20.59
CA ARG A 238 9.19 2.04 -20.86
C ARG A 238 9.81 0.65 -20.91
N ILE A 239 9.44 -0.24 -19.99
CA ILE A 239 9.98 -1.60 -19.99
C ILE A 239 9.44 -2.42 -21.16
N VAL A 240 8.18 -2.20 -21.56
CA VAL A 240 7.59 -2.76 -22.77
C VAL A 240 8.40 -2.37 -24.01
N GLU A 241 8.86 -1.12 -24.11
CA GLU A 241 9.73 -0.70 -25.23
C GLU A 241 11.12 -1.35 -25.17
N SER A 242 11.70 -1.52 -23.98
CA SER A 242 12.95 -2.29 -23.81
C SER A 242 12.81 -3.73 -24.30
N VAL A 243 11.69 -4.39 -23.99
CA VAL A 243 11.39 -5.75 -24.47
C VAL A 243 11.23 -5.78 -25.99
N ARG A 244 10.50 -4.81 -26.57
CA ARG A 244 10.39 -4.70 -28.04
C ARG A 244 11.74 -4.44 -28.71
N ALA A 245 12.62 -3.67 -28.08
CA ALA A 245 13.97 -3.45 -28.58
C ALA A 245 14.82 -4.73 -28.50
N ALA A 246 14.68 -5.49 -27.40
CA ALA A 246 15.33 -6.78 -27.21
C ALA A 246 14.88 -7.80 -28.27
N SER A 247 13.58 -7.92 -28.55
CA SER A 247 13.06 -8.88 -29.53
C SER A 247 13.46 -8.57 -30.98
N ARG A 248 13.89 -7.34 -31.26
CA ARG A 248 14.51 -6.99 -32.56
C ARG A 248 15.99 -7.38 -32.65
N ALA A 249 16.66 -7.58 -31.53
CA ALA A 249 18.12 -7.71 -31.44
C ALA A 249 18.61 -9.11 -31.06
N ALA A 250 17.72 -9.98 -30.55
CA ALA A 250 18.04 -11.32 -30.06
C ALA A 250 17.03 -12.35 -30.57
N ASP A 251 17.39 -13.63 -30.40
CA ASP A 251 16.59 -14.76 -30.84
C ASP A 251 15.64 -15.22 -29.71
N VAL A 252 16.05 -15.04 -28.45
CA VAL A 252 15.24 -15.30 -27.24
C VAL A 252 15.26 -14.06 -26.34
N VAL A 253 14.11 -13.69 -25.76
CA VAL A 253 14.00 -12.59 -24.78
C VAL A 253 13.51 -13.09 -23.43
N ILE A 254 14.33 -12.86 -22.39
CA ILE A 254 14.02 -13.20 -21.00
C ILE A 254 13.86 -11.91 -20.21
N VAL A 255 12.72 -11.74 -19.54
CA VAL A 255 12.47 -10.64 -18.61
C VAL A 255 12.64 -11.15 -17.19
N VAL A 256 13.45 -10.45 -16.39
CA VAL A 256 13.62 -10.71 -14.96
C VAL A 256 13.04 -9.53 -14.20
N ILE A 257 11.99 -9.74 -13.41
CA ILE A 257 11.18 -8.67 -12.84
C ILE A 257 10.89 -8.85 -11.35
N HIS A 258 11.11 -7.79 -10.58
CA HIS A 258 10.89 -7.77 -9.13
C HIS A 258 9.55 -7.09 -8.80
N TRP A 259 8.52 -7.84 -8.34
CA TRP A 259 7.11 -7.38 -8.33
C TRP A 259 6.16 -8.15 -7.39
N GLY A 260 4.88 -7.79 -7.35
CA GLY A 260 3.87 -8.52 -6.57
C GLY A 260 3.73 -8.01 -5.14
N ILE A 261 3.21 -8.86 -4.24
CA ILE A 261 3.06 -8.54 -2.81
C ILE A 261 3.83 -9.57 -2.00
N GLU A 262 4.63 -9.09 -1.06
CA GLU A 262 5.26 -9.91 -0.03
C GLU A 262 4.27 -10.88 0.61
N ARG A 263 4.68 -12.15 0.66
CA ARG A 263 4.00 -13.31 1.24
C ARG A 263 2.65 -13.69 0.59
N GLN A 264 2.26 -13.04 -0.52
CA GLN A 264 1.09 -13.47 -1.28
C GLN A 264 1.46 -14.66 -2.18
N THR A 265 0.90 -15.84 -1.89
CA THR A 265 1.20 -17.09 -2.62
C THR A 265 0.57 -17.15 -4.01
N CYS A 266 -0.45 -16.34 -4.29
CA CYS A 266 -1.05 -16.23 -5.62
C CYS A 266 -0.68 -14.92 -6.33
N PRO A 267 -0.48 -14.91 -7.65
CA PRO A 267 -0.21 -13.70 -8.40
C PRO A 267 -1.38 -12.72 -8.32
N THR A 268 -1.06 -11.42 -8.35
CA THR A 268 -2.05 -10.35 -8.40
C THR A 268 -2.57 -10.11 -9.82
N SER A 269 -3.73 -9.46 -9.96
CA SER A 269 -4.24 -9.02 -11.27
C SER A 269 -3.24 -8.15 -12.03
N GLU A 270 -2.52 -7.27 -11.32
CA GLU A 270 -1.47 -6.43 -11.90
C GLU A 270 -0.34 -7.28 -12.49
N GLN A 271 0.10 -8.35 -11.80
CA GLN A 271 1.10 -9.27 -12.34
C GLN A 271 0.60 -9.94 -13.63
N PHE A 272 -0.67 -10.37 -13.68
CA PHE A 272 -1.25 -10.94 -14.91
C PHE A 272 -1.29 -9.93 -16.06
N ASP A 273 -1.68 -8.69 -15.80
CA ASP A 273 -1.77 -7.65 -16.83
C ASP A 273 -0.38 -7.28 -17.39
N VAL A 274 0.61 -7.07 -16.51
CA VAL A 274 1.97 -6.75 -16.95
C VAL A 274 2.63 -7.94 -17.66
N THR A 275 2.41 -9.18 -17.20
CA THR A 275 2.84 -10.37 -17.93
C THR A 275 2.33 -10.35 -19.36
N ARG A 276 1.03 -10.09 -19.57
CA ARG A 276 0.46 -10.03 -20.92
C ARG A 276 1.15 -8.96 -21.78
N GLU A 277 1.35 -7.76 -21.24
CA GLU A 277 2.05 -6.68 -21.95
C GLU A 277 3.49 -7.06 -22.36
N LEU A 278 4.23 -7.75 -21.48
CA LEU A 278 5.60 -8.19 -21.75
C LEU A 278 5.68 -9.32 -22.79
N LEU A 279 4.79 -10.30 -22.69
CA LEU A 279 4.71 -11.40 -23.67
C LEU A 279 4.31 -10.86 -25.06
N ASP A 280 3.33 -9.95 -25.12
CA ASP A 280 2.91 -9.28 -26.36
C ASP A 280 4.01 -8.40 -26.96
N ALA A 281 4.91 -7.86 -26.13
CA ALA A 281 6.08 -7.10 -26.56
C ALA A 281 7.20 -7.98 -27.15
N GLY A 282 7.13 -9.29 -26.94
CA GLY A 282 8.08 -10.27 -27.48
C GLY A 282 8.94 -10.98 -26.43
N ALA A 283 8.59 -10.95 -25.15
CA ALA A 283 9.22 -11.82 -24.15
C ALA A 283 8.88 -13.30 -24.40
N ASP A 284 9.85 -14.19 -24.26
CA ASP A 284 9.68 -15.64 -24.34
C ASP A 284 9.62 -16.29 -22.95
N ALA A 285 10.28 -15.69 -21.97
CA ALA A 285 10.05 -15.99 -20.57
C ALA A 285 10.00 -14.73 -19.70
N VAL A 286 9.16 -14.77 -18.66
CA VAL A 286 9.10 -13.77 -17.58
C VAL A 286 9.38 -14.49 -16.26
N ILE A 287 10.43 -14.07 -15.56
CA ILE A 287 10.88 -14.67 -14.31
C ILE A 287 10.74 -13.62 -13.20
N GLY A 288 9.84 -13.89 -12.27
CA GLY A 288 9.46 -13.00 -11.19
C GLY A 288 10.13 -13.29 -9.85
N HIS A 289 10.26 -12.24 -9.06
CA HIS A 289 10.90 -12.17 -7.74
C HIS A 289 10.18 -11.15 -6.85
N HIS A 290 10.53 -11.04 -5.55
CA HIS A 290 9.99 -10.12 -4.51
C HIS A 290 8.96 -10.69 -3.53
N PRO A 291 7.93 -11.48 -3.90
CA PRO A 291 6.95 -11.94 -2.93
C PRO A 291 7.55 -12.73 -1.75
N HIS A 292 8.84 -13.08 -1.81
CA HIS A 292 9.56 -13.89 -0.83
C HIS A 292 8.96 -15.28 -0.61
N VAL A 293 8.00 -15.67 -1.45
CA VAL A 293 7.32 -16.97 -1.47
C VAL A 293 7.17 -17.42 -2.92
N LEU A 294 7.06 -18.73 -3.13
CA LEU A 294 6.78 -19.28 -4.45
C LEU A 294 5.38 -18.87 -4.93
N GLN A 295 5.28 -18.60 -6.23
CA GLN A 295 4.02 -18.41 -6.96
C GLN A 295 4.01 -19.34 -8.18
N PRO A 296 2.85 -19.57 -8.82
CA PRO A 296 2.72 -20.48 -9.96
C PRO A 296 3.71 -20.24 -11.10
N ILE A 297 3.96 -21.32 -11.86
CA ILE A 297 4.64 -21.29 -13.15
C ILE A 297 3.63 -21.70 -14.24
N GLU A 298 3.48 -20.86 -15.25
CA GLU A 298 2.56 -21.06 -16.37
C GLU A 298 3.32 -21.20 -17.69
N PHE A 299 2.91 -22.16 -18.52
CA PHE A 299 3.41 -22.30 -19.89
C PHE A 299 2.29 -21.92 -20.88
N LEU A 300 2.44 -20.77 -21.51
CA LEU A 300 1.42 -20.09 -22.31
C LEU A 300 1.87 -20.00 -23.77
N GLY A 301 1.36 -20.89 -24.63
CA GLY A 301 1.59 -20.79 -26.07
C GLY A 301 3.06 -20.82 -26.51
N GLY A 302 3.90 -21.62 -25.83
CA GLY A 302 5.34 -21.69 -26.10
C GLY A 302 6.19 -20.72 -25.28
N LYS A 303 5.58 -19.91 -24.42
CA LYS A 303 6.24 -18.95 -23.53
C LYS A 303 6.09 -19.38 -22.08
N LEU A 304 7.04 -19.01 -21.22
CA LEU A 304 7.02 -19.39 -19.80
C LEU A 304 6.88 -18.17 -18.89
N VAL A 305 6.07 -18.29 -17.84
CA VAL A 305 5.93 -17.26 -16.81
C VAL A 305 6.11 -17.90 -15.45
N ALA A 306 7.14 -17.51 -14.71
CA ALA A 306 7.28 -17.84 -13.30
C ALA A 306 6.97 -16.57 -12.50
N TYR A 307 5.84 -16.52 -11.79
CA TYR A 307 5.42 -15.27 -11.14
C TYR A 307 6.28 -14.91 -9.92
N SER A 308 6.83 -15.90 -9.22
CA SER A 308 7.80 -15.71 -8.14
C SER A 308 8.56 -17.00 -7.87
N LEU A 309 9.89 -16.91 -7.79
CA LEU A 309 10.77 -18.00 -7.39
C LEU A 309 11.15 -17.98 -5.89
N GLY A 310 10.54 -17.07 -5.10
CA GLY A 310 10.75 -16.98 -3.65
C GLY A 310 12.18 -16.58 -3.26
N ASN A 311 12.53 -16.81 -2.00
CA ASN A 311 13.89 -16.56 -1.49
C ASN A 311 14.82 -17.72 -1.89
N PHE A 312 15.97 -17.44 -2.48
CA PHE A 312 16.92 -18.47 -2.91
C PHE A 312 18.14 -18.56 -2.00
N VAL A 313 18.81 -17.44 -1.72
CA VAL A 313 19.79 -17.37 -0.64
C VAL A 313 19.34 -16.23 0.24
N TRP A 314 19.10 -16.47 1.52
CA TRP A 314 18.50 -15.45 2.36
C TRP A 314 18.96 -15.56 3.81
N HIS A 315 18.50 -14.69 4.69
CA HIS A 315 18.50 -14.98 6.12
C HIS A 315 17.84 -16.32 6.42
N PRO A 316 18.12 -16.95 7.58
CA PRO A 316 17.40 -18.14 8.00
C PRO A 316 15.89 -17.86 7.96
N ARG A 317 15.18 -18.55 7.06
CA ARG A 317 13.72 -18.47 6.90
C ARG A 317 13.13 -19.85 7.08
N SER A 318 11.88 -19.88 7.51
CA SER A 318 11.12 -21.11 7.67
C SER A 318 9.70 -20.91 7.15
N GLY A 319 8.94 -21.99 6.97
CA GLY A 319 7.62 -21.89 6.36
C GLY A 319 7.65 -21.41 4.90
N LEU A 320 6.58 -20.78 4.41
CA LEU A 320 6.39 -20.18 3.08
C LEU A 320 7.64 -19.48 2.54
N THR A 321 8.33 -18.69 3.37
CA THR A 321 9.47 -17.87 2.94
C THR A 321 10.79 -18.63 2.90
N GLY A 322 10.80 -19.86 3.41
CA GLY A 322 11.89 -20.83 3.26
C GLY A 322 11.67 -21.84 2.14
N GLU A 323 10.53 -21.82 1.45
CA GLU A 323 10.32 -22.65 0.26
C GLU A 323 10.91 -21.99 -0.98
N THR A 324 11.68 -22.76 -1.74
CA THR A 324 12.42 -22.26 -2.88
C THR A 324 12.69 -23.38 -3.88
N GLY A 325 13.51 -23.11 -4.87
CA GLY A 325 13.97 -24.11 -5.81
C GLY A 325 14.71 -23.51 -7.00
N VAL A 326 15.08 -24.40 -7.91
CA VAL A 326 15.70 -24.04 -9.18
C VAL A 326 14.68 -24.30 -10.29
N LEU A 327 14.30 -23.24 -11.01
CA LEU A 327 13.56 -23.39 -12.26
C LEU A 327 14.55 -23.72 -13.38
N GLN A 328 14.33 -24.82 -14.08
CA GLN A 328 15.02 -25.19 -15.30
C GLN A 328 14.12 -24.96 -16.50
N ILE A 329 14.65 -24.29 -17.52
CA ILE A 329 14.01 -24.10 -18.82
C ILE A 329 14.91 -24.73 -19.89
N ASP A 330 14.36 -25.68 -20.64
CA ASP A 330 15.06 -26.37 -21.71
C ASP A 330 14.73 -25.73 -23.05
N PHE A 331 15.76 -25.39 -23.81
CA PHE A 331 15.65 -24.78 -25.14
C PHE A 331 16.20 -25.71 -26.23
N ASP A 332 15.64 -25.60 -27.43
CA ASP A 332 16.24 -26.07 -28.67
C ASP A 332 16.26 -24.90 -29.67
N GLY A 333 17.45 -24.33 -29.90
CA GLY A 333 17.57 -23.07 -30.61
C GLY A 333 16.93 -21.92 -29.83
N ASP A 334 15.93 -21.27 -30.43
CA ASP A 334 15.19 -20.12 -29.92
C ASP A 334 13.82 -20.50 -29.31
N HIS A 335 13.53 -21.79 -29.16
CA HIS A 335 12.25 -22.27 -28.65
C HIS A 335 12.40 -22.99 -27.32
N ILE A 336 11.47 -22.72 -26.39
CA ILE A 336 11.32 -23.49 -25.15
C ILE A 336 10.68 -24.84 -25.50
N VAL A 337 11.38 -25.94 -25.18
CA VAL A 337 10.92 -27.32 -25.42
C VAL A 337 10.48 -28.03 -24.14
N GLY A 338 10.80 -27.47 -22.98
CA GLY A 338 10.41 -28.02 -21.68
C GLY A 338 10.80 -27.12 -20.53
N TRP A 339 10.28 -27.44 -19.35
CA TRP A 339 10.70 -26.84 -18.09
C TRP A 339 10.50 -27.84 -16.95
N SER A 340 11.26 -27.68 -15.88
CA SER A 340 11.08 -28.42 -14.62
C SER A 340 11.41 -27.51 -13.44
N PHE A 341 10.84 -27.78 -12.28
CA PHE A 341 11.18 -27.09 -11.04
C PHE A 341 11.79 -28.08 -10.06
N HIS A 342 12.93 -27.73 -9.48
CA HIS A 342 13.69 -28.55 -8.54
C HIS A 342 13.50 -27.99 -7.12
N PRO A 343 12.62 -28.57 -6.29
CA PRO A 343 12.25 -28.00 -4.99
C PRO A 343 13.40 -27.99 -3.98
N HIS A 344 13.51 -26.90 -3.23
CA HIS A 344 14.48 -26.72 -2.17
C HIS A 344 13.83 -26.08 -0.94
N LEU A 345 14.48 -26.24 0.21
CA LEU A 345 14.16 -25.54 1.44
C LEU A 345 15.41 -24.79 1.93
N LEU A 346 15.23 -23.55 2.38
CA LEU A 346 16.28 -22.82 3.07
C LEU A 346 16.60 -23.49 4.40
N ASP A 347 17.88 -23.73 4.66
CA ASP A 347 18.37 -24.25 5.93
C ASP A 347 18.58 -23.13 6.97
N GLU A 348 19.12 -23.52 8.12
CA GLU A 348 19.41 -22.60 9.23
C GLU A 348 20.48 -21.54 8.94
N ASN A 349 21.23 -21.70 7.84
CA ASN A 349 22.19 -20.73 7.35
C ASN A 349 21.63 -19.94 6.16
N GLY A 350 20.38 -20.23 5.75
CA GLY A 350 19.75 -19.62 4.60
C GLY A 350 20.28 -20.11 3.26
N ALA A 351 20.84 -21.32 3.24
CA ALA A 351 21.28 -22.01 2.04
C ALA A 351 20.19 -22.98 1.54
N PRO A 352 19.91 -23.05 0.22
CA PRO A 352 19.02 -24.07 -0.35
C PRO A 352 19.50 -25.49 -0.09
N ARG A 353 18.56 -26.35 0.31
CA ARG A 353 18.74 -27.80 0.38
C ARG A 353 17.69 -28.47 -0.49
N PRO A 354 18.07 -29.40 -1.38
CA PRO A 354 17.10 -30.11 -2.21
C PRO A 354 16.14 -30.89 -1.33
N VAL A 355 14.87 -30.92 -1.74
CA VAL A 355 13.85 -31.77 -1.14
C VAL A 355 13.19 -32.57 -2.26
N GLU A 356 13.11 -33.89 -2.07
CA GLU A 356 12.60 -34.81 -3.10
C GLU A 356 11.19 -35.34 -2.79
N GLU A 357 10.78 -35.30 -1.53
CA GLU A 357 9.49 -35.83 -1.08
C GLU A 357 9.01 -35.20 0.24
N GLY A 358 7.73 -35.41 0.56
CA GLY A 358 7.10 -35.02 1.82
C GLY A 358 6.20 -33.78 1.72
N PRO A 359 5.54 -33.37 2.82
CA PRO A 359 4.46 -32.38 2.77
C PRO A 359 4.87 -31.02 2.21
N ARG A 360 6.14 -30.65 2.40
CA ARG A 360 6.69 -29.39 1.89
C ARG A 360 7.00 -29.47 0.39
N PHE A 361 7.49 -30.62 -0.08
CA PHE A 361 7.63 -30.90 -1.51
C PHE A 361 6.27 -30.87 -2.21
N ASP A 362 5.26 -31.55 -1.64
CA ASP A 362 3.91 -31.61 -2.20
C ASP A 362 3.28 -30.21 -2.31
N ARG A 363 3.42 -29.39 -1.26
CA ARG A 363 2.95 -28.00 -1.27
C ARG A 363 3.65 -27.16 -2.33
N ILE A 364 4.98 -27.28 -2.47
CA ILE A 364 5.73 -26.59 -3.52
C ILE A 364 5.19 -27.01 -4.88
N ALA A 365 5.02 -28.31 -5.13
CA ALA A 365 4.49 -28.83 -6.39
C ALA A 365 3.08 -28.29 -6.68
N ASP A 366 2.20 -28.23 -5.69
CA ASP A 366 0.83 -27.68 -5.84
C ASP A 366 0.85 -26.18 -6.20
N ILE A 367 1.67 -25.38 -5.53
CA ILE A 367 1.78 -23.93 -5.82
C ILE A 367 2.34 -23.70 -7.22
N ILE A 368 3.46 -24.35 -7.55
CA ILE A 368 4.10 -24.25 -8.86
C ILE A 368 3.14 -24.72 -9.96
N GLY A 369 2.34 -25.75 -9.68
CA GLY A 369 1.30 -26.28 -10.57
C GLY A 369 0.03 -25.43 -10.69
N GLY A 370 -0.05 -24.28 -10.01
CA GLY A 370 -1.15 -23.33 -10.14
C GLY A 370 -2.22 -23.39 -9.04
N ASN A 371 -2.12 -24.32 -8.07
CA ASN A 371 -3.07 -24.46 -6.97
C ASN A 371 -2.71 -23.56 -5.76
N CYS A 372 -2.19 -22.37 -6.00
CA CYS A 372 -1.77 -21.46 -4.94
C CYS A 372 -2.91 -21.06 -3.98
N ALA A 373 -4.16 -21.05 -4.47
CA ALA A 373 -5.34 -20.62 -3.72
C ALA A 373 -5.69 -21.57 -2.57
N ALA A 374 -5.44 -22.88 -2.73
CA ALA A 374 -5.63 -23.87 -1.67
C ALA A 374 -4.66 -23.69 -0.49
N HIS A 375 -3.59 -22.92 -0.70
CA HIS A 375 -2.58 -22.62 0.31
C HIS A 375 -2.60 -21.16 0.78
N MET A 376 -3.62 -20.39 0.37
CA MET A 376 -3.93 -19.13 1.02
C MET A 376 -4.66 -19.40 2.34
N PRO A 377 -4.47 -18.56 3.37
CA PRO A 377 -5.36 -18.59 4.52
C PRO A 377 -6.81 -18.42 4.02
N PRO A 378 -7.76 -19.19 4.57
CA PRO A 378 -9.15 -19.17 4.10
C PRO A 378 -9.69 -17.74 4.20
N PRO A 379 -10.55 -17.31 3.25
CA PRO A 379 -11.29 -16.08 3.41
C PRO A 379 -12.08 -16.15 4.73
N PRO A 380 -12.36 -15.01 5.38
CA PRO A 380 -13.27 -14.99 6.52
C PRO A 380 -14.56 -15.71 6.09
N ALA A 381 -15.01 -16.65 6.92
CA ALA A 381 -16.21 -17.43 6.62
C ALA A 381 -17.35 -16.44 6.31
N PRO A 382 -18.12 -16.64 5.22
CA PRO A 382 -19.39 -15.94 5.11
C PRO A 382 -20.20 -16.28 6.36
N GLU A 383 -20.82 -15.27 6.95
CA GLU A 383 -21.75 -15.48 8.05
C GLU A 383 -22.73 -16.59 7.65
N PRO A 384 -23.07 -17.52 8.55
CA PRO A 384 -24.20 -18.39 8.28
C PRO A 384 -25.38 -17.48 7.99
N GLU A 385 -26.01 -17.64 6.81
CA GLU A 385 -27.33 -17.06 6.56
C GLU A 385 -28.16 -17.35 7.80
N THR A 386 -28.61 -16.29 8.46
CA THR A 386 -29.51 -16.42 9.60
C THR A 386 -30.73 -17.18 9.09
N ALA A 387 -30.78 -18.48 9.34
CA ALA A 387 -31.98 -19.25 9.18
C ALA A 387 -33.05 -18.50 9.99
N GLU A 388 -34.11 -18.07 9.31
CA GLU A 388 -35.29 -17.54 9.97
C GLU A 388 -35.67 -18.50 11.11
N PRO A 389 -35.97 -18.00 12.32
CA PRO A 389 -36.29 -18.87 13.43
C PRO A 389 -37.57 -19.65 13.10
N GLU A 390 -37.46 -20.98 13.00
CA GLU A 390 -38.65 -21.83 12.99
C GLU A 390 -39.46 -21.56 14.27
N PRO A 391 -40.80 -21.43 14.16
CA PRO A 391 -41.64 -21.17 15.32
C PRO A 391 -41.57 -22.36 16.29
N ALA A 392 -41.23 -22.08 17.54
CA ALA A 392 -41.09 -23.08 18.59
C ALA A 392 -42.37 -23.91 18.80
N GLU A 393 -42.23 -25.24 18.79
CA GLU A 393 -43.26 -26.16 19.27
C GLU A 393 -43.42 -26.05 20.80
N PRO A 394 -44.64 -26.20 21.35
CA PRO A 394 -44.88 -26.08 22.80
C PRO A 394 -44.43 -27.34 23.55
N GLU A 395 -43.62 -27.17 24.59
CA GLU A 395 -43.22 -28.25 25.50
C GLU A 395 -44.36 -28.73 26.42
N PRO A 396 -44.38 -30.02 26.83
CA PRO A 396 -45.45 -30.60 27.64
C PRO A 396 -45.25 -30.39 29.15
N ALA A 397 -46.38 -30.34 29.87
CA ALA A 397 -46.46 -30.10 31.31
C ALA A 397 -45.88 -31.26 32.17
N GLU A 398 -45.06 -30.90 33.16
CA GLU A 398 -44.68 -31.79 34.27
C GLU A 398 -45.32 -31.36 35.60
N ALA A 399 -45.58 -32.36 36.44
CA ALA A 399 -46.47 -32.33 37.60
C ALA A 399 -45.81 -31.89 38.93
N GLU A 400 -46.64 -31.32 39.82
CA GLU A 400 -46.30 -30.85 41.17
C GLU A 400 -45.85 -31.96 42.16
N PRO A 401 -45.06 -31.59 43.18
CA PRO A 401 -45.12 -32.18 44.51
C PRO A 401 -45.43 -31.15 45.64
N PRO A 402 -45.87 -31.61 46.83
CA PRO A 402 -46.78 -30.84 47.69
C PRO A 402 -46.14 -29.99 48.81
N ALA A 403 -46.98 -29.11 49.35
CA ALA A 403 -46.72 -28.00 50.28
C ALA A 403 -46.30 -28.37 51.72
N VAL A 404 -45.47 -27.51 52.34
CA VAL A 404 -45.35 -27.36 53.81
C VAL A 404 -45.07 -25.90 54.21
N ALA A 405 -46.05 -25.33 54.94
CA ALA A 405 -46.10 -24.31 56.01
C ALA A 405 -45.10 -23.13 56.14
N GLU A 406 -45.69 -21.93 56.30
CA GLU A 406 -45.09 -20.64 56.71
C GLU A 406 -44.59 -20.58 58.17
N PRO A 407 -43.76 -19.56 58.51
CA PRO A 407 -44.29 -18.46 59.34
C PRO A 407 -43.77 -17.04 58.98
N GLU A 408 -44.61 -16.03 59.25
CA GLU A 408 -44.34 -14.57 59.35
C GLU A 408 -43.92 -14.14 60.79
N PRO A 409 -43.60 -12.87 61.11
CA PRO A 409 -42.94 -11.78 60.35
C PRO A 409 -41.86 -11.00 61.17
N ALA A 410 -41.15 -10.04 60.55
CA ALA A 410 -40.55 -8.88 61.24
C ALA A 410 -40.28 -7.69 60.28
N GLU A 411 -40.97 -6.57 60.51
CA GLU A 411 -40.68 -5.19 60.03
C GLU A 411 -39.70 -4.48 61.01
N PRO A 412 -39.09 -3.27 60.74
CA PRO A 412 -39.57 -2.16 59.88
C PRO A 412 -38.54 -1.30 59.06
N GLU A 413 -39.06 -0.67 57.97
CA GLU A 413 -38.96 0.75 57.46
C GLU A 413 -37.67 1.62 57.49
N PRO A 414 -37.60 2.79 56.77
CA PRO A 414 -38.09 3.15 55.41
C PRO A 414 -37.10 4.08 54.63
N ALA A 415 -37.38 4.39 53.34
CA ALA A 415 -37.43 5.77 52.81
C ALA A 415 -37.56 5.87 51.26
N THR A 416 -38.75 6.34 50.85
CA THR A 416 -39.06 7.38 49.84
C THR A 416 -38.71 7.18 48.35
N ALA A 417 -39.75 6.72 47.63
CA ALA A 417 -40.49 7.42 46.57
C ALA A 417 -39.73 8.19 45.47
N THR A 418 -39.89 7.71 44.23
CA THR A 418 -39.80 8.51 43.01
C THR A 418 -41.13 8.39 42.26
N GLU A 419 -41.70 9.54 41.87
CA GLU A 419 -42.96 9.66 41.14
C GLU A 419 -42.85 9.08 39.72
N ALA A 420 -43.94 8.46 39.29
CA ALA A 420 -44.18 7.94 37.97
C ALA A 420 -44.50 9.07 36.96
N ILE A 421 -44.04 8.90 35.73
CA ILE A 421 -44.57 9.59 34.54
C ILE A 421 -44.98 8.51 33.53
N GLU A 422 -46.24 8.60 33.10
CA GLU A 422 -46.91 7.78 32.08
C GLU A 422 -46.13 7.71 30.77
N VAL A 423 -45.94 6.49 30.26
CA VAL A 423 -45.51 6.22 28.88
C VAL A 423 -46.73 5.69 28.13
N THR A 424 -47.21 6.46 27.15
CA THR A 424 -48.16 6.02 26.13
C THR A 424 -47.46 5.14 25.09
N GLU A 425 -48.07 4.01 24.76
CA GLU A 425 -47.63 3.01 23.77
C GLU A 425 -47.43 3.60 22.35
N PRO A 426 -46.47 3.09 21.55
CA PRO A 426 -46.45 3.34 20.10
C PRO A 426 -47.22 2.25 19.33
N ALA A 427 -47.89 2.73 18.28
CA ALA A 427 -48.71 1.97 17.36
C ALA A 427 -47.90 1.08 16.38
N GLU A 428 -48.63 0.10 15.85
CA GLU A 428 -48.26 -1.02 14.97
C GLU A 428 -47.23 -0.72 13.86
N ALA A 429 -46.27 -1.64 13.73
CA ALA A 429 -45.36 -1.75 12.60
C ALA A 429 -46.08 -2.38 11.39
N THR A 430 -46.04 -1.70 10.26
CA THR A 430 -46.44 -2.24 8.95
C THR A 430 -45.27 -2.99 8.30
N GLU A 431 -45.51 -4.25 7.93
CA GLU A 431 -44.63 -5.13 7.16
C GLU A 431 -44.07 -4.45 5.89
N VAL A 432 -42.77 -4.62 5.67
CA VAL A 432 -42.09 -4.29 4.41
C VAL A 432 -41.85 -5.60 3.67
N THR A 433 -42.49 -5.74 2.51
CA THR A 433 -42.27 -6.85 1.56
C THR A 433 -40.92 -6.70 0.85
N GLU A 434 -40.17 -7.79 0.73
CA GLU A 434 -38.91 -7.87 -0.03
C GLU A 434 -39.13 -7.69 -1.55
N PRO A 435 -38.19 -7.06 -2.29
CA PRO A 435 -38.18 -7.12 -3.74
C PRO A 435 -37.16 -8.12 -4.31
N ASP A 436 -37.65 -8.84 -5.31
CA ASP A 436 -36.96 -9.80 -6.19
C ASP A 436 -35.61 -9.33 -6.78
N ASP A 437 -34.67 -10.26 -6.80
CA ASP A 437 -33.39 -10.22 -7.51
C ASP A 437 -33.59 -10.50 -9.02
N SER A 438 -33.56 -9.44 -9.84
CA SER A 438 -33.05 -9.48 -11.22
C SER A 438 -33.19 -8.12 -11.91
N GLY A 439 -32.10 -7.33 -11.96
CA GLY A 439 -32.09 -6.12 -12.77
C GLY A 439 -30.79 -5.31 -12.68
N SER A 440 -30.26 -4.96 -13.85
CA SER A 440 -29.14 -4.04 -14.12
C SER A 440 -28.91 -2.91 -13.11
N GLY A 441 -27.64 -2.64 -12.79
CA GLY A 441 -27.18 -1.63 -11.85
C GLY A 441 -27.51 -0.18 -12.23
N ASP A 442 -28.75 0.23 -11.96
CA ASP A 442 -29.12 1.63 -11.79
C ASP A 442 -29.55 1.86 -10.33
N GLU A 443 -28.86 2.82 -9.71
CA GLU A 443 -29.03 3.29 -8.33
C GLU A 443 -30.44 3.88 -8.12
N PRO A 444 -31.18 3.54 -7.04
CA PRO A 444 -32.42 4.26 -6.76
C PRO A 444 -32.08 5.71 -6.37
N PRO A 445 -32.76 6.72 -6.93
CA PRO A 445 -32.46 8.11 -6.60
C PRO A 445 -32.77 8.36 -5.12
N LEU A 446 -31.80 8.91 -4.38
CA LEU A 446 -32.05 9.58 -3.11
C LEU A 446 -33.23 10.52 -3.31
N GLU A 447 -34.29 10.42 -2.50
CA GLU A 447 -35.36 11.41 -2.51
C GLU A 447 -34.72 12.80 -2.44
N ALA A 448 -34.80 13.54 -3.53
CA ALA A 448 -34.15 14.83 -3.65
C ALA A 448 -34.89 15.80 -2.73
N LEU A 449 -34.45 15.91 -1.48
CA LEU A 449 -34.79 17.03 -0.62
C LEU A 449 -34.48 18.28 -1.43
N ALA A 450 -35.50 19.11 -1.68
CA ALA A 450 -35.35 20.33 -2.45
C ALA A 450 -34.30 21.21 -1.75
N VAL A 451 -33.12 21.32 -2.33
CA VAL A 451 -32.03 22.11 -1.75
C VAL A 451 -32.41 23.60 -1.87
N PRO A 452 -32.54 24.33 -0.75
CA PRO A 452 -33.02 25.71 -0.80
C PRO A 452 -31.97 26.63 -1.44
N ARG A 453 -32.41 27.52 -2.33
CA ARG A 453 -31.54 28.56 -2.92
C ARG A 453 -31.09 29.56 -1.84
N LEU A 454 -29.92 30.15 -2.04
CA LEU A 454 -29.30 31.11 -1.12
C LEU A 454 -29.74 32.58 -1.35
N ASP A 455 -30.55 32.83 -2.39
CA ASP A 455 -30.98 34.16 -2.87
C ASP A 455 -32.18 34.77 -2.12
N GLY A 456 -32.68 34.11 -1.07
CA GLY A 456 -33.76 34.60 -0.21
C GLY A 456 -33.38 35.82 0.65
N LEU A 457 -34.34 36.41 1.38
CA LEU A 457 -34.12 37.56 2.27
C LEU A 457 -33.53 37.15 3.64
N SER A 458 -32.69 38.00 4.23
CA SER A 458 -32.03 37.78 5.54
C SER A 458 -33.05 37.79 6.69
N GLY A 459 -32.95 36.83 7.61
CA GLY A 459 -33.84 36.73 8.79
C GLY A 459 -33.40 37.51 10.03
N GLY A 460 -32.29 38.26 9.99
CA GLY A 460 -31.72 38.94 11.16
C GLY A 460 -31.77 40.47 11.09
N SER A 461 -32.03 41.13 12.22
CA SER A 461 -31.87 42.58 12.36
C SER A 461 -30.40 42.93 12.60
N ALA A 462 -29.64 43.17 11.53
CA ALA A 462 -28.25 43.63 11.65
C ALA A 462 -28.20 44.99 12.37
N GLY A 463 -27.33 45.11 13.37
CA GLY A 463 -27.02 46.42 13.96
C GLY A 463 -26.37 47.34 12.92
N PRO A 464 -26.36 48.68 13.13
CA PRO A 464 -25.79 49.65 12.19
C PRO A 464 -24.31 49.38 11.81
N ARG A 465 -23.58 48.64 12.66
CA ARG A 465 -22.16 48.31 12.50
C ARG A 465 -21.90 47.25 11.44
N ASP A 466 -22.87 46.38 11.14
CA ASP A 466 -22.67 45.23 10.24
C ASP A 466 -23.40 45.37 8.90
N ALA A 467 -24.05 46.50 8.64
CA ALA A 467 -24.83 46.72 7.41
C ALA A 467 -24.01 46.52 6.13
N ALA A 468 -22.74 46.95 6.11
CA ALA A 468 -21.86 46.76 4.97
C ALA A 468 -21.45 45.29 4.77
N LEU A 469 -21.13 44.58 5.86
CA LEU A 469 -20.81 43.15 5.85
C LEU A 469 -22.01 42.33 5.38
N VAL A 470 -23.20 42.59 5.93
CA VAL A 470 -24.44 41.91 5.54
C VAL A 470 -24.77 42.15 4.07
N GLY A 471 -24.61 43.38 3.56
CA GLY A 471 -24.82 43.66 2.14
C GLY A 471 -23.84 42.93 1.21
N ALA A 472 -22.58 42.78 1.61
CA ALA A 472 -21.59 41.99 0.87
C ALA A 472 -21.94 40.49 0.87
N LEU A 473 -22.34 39.95 2.03
CA LEU A 473 -22.75 38.55 2.18
C LEU A 473 -24.07 38.25 1.44
N ASP A 474 -25.03 39.18 1.41
CA ASP A 474 -26.24 39.07 0.59
C ASP A 474 -25.88 38.96 -0.90
N SER A 475 -24.97 39.83 -1.37
CA SER A 475 -24.50 39.84 -2.75
C SER A 475 -23.72 38.58 -3.13
N LEU A 476 -22.99 38.00 -2.18
CA LEU A 476 -22.32 36.71 -2.34
C LEU A 476 -23.36 35.57 -2.42
N ALA A 477 -24.29 35.51 -1.47
CA ALA A 477 -25.31 34.46 -1.39
C ALA A 477 -26.18 34.40 -2.66
N ALA A 478 -26.52 35.56 -3.24
CA ALA A 478 -27.25 35.65 -4.51
C ALA A 478 -26.50 35.07 -5.72
N ARG A 479 -25.16 34.95 -5.65
CA ARG A 479 -24.31 34.38 -6.70
C ARG A 479 -23.87 32.94 -6.40
N ALA A 480 -24.42 32.30 -5.36
CA ALA A 480 -24.06 30.93 -5.03
C ALA A 480 -24.34 29.99 -6.22
N PRO A 481 -23.40 29.08 -6.56
CA PRO A 481 -23.52 28.24 -7.76
C PRO A 481 -24.67 27.23 -7.66
N THR A 482 -25.07 26.89 -6.44
CA THR A 482 -26.19 25.98 -6.14
C THR A 482 -26.86 26.38 -4.82
N GLY A 483 -27.93 25.68 -4.44
CA GLY A 483 -28.57 25.81 -3.15
C GLY A 483 -27.69 25.33 -1.99
N GLY A 484 -28.04 25.75 -0.78
CA GLY A 484 -27.24 25.46 0.40
C GLY A 484 -27.60 26.32 1.60
N CYS A 485 -26.68 26.37 2.56
CA CYS A 485 -26.74 27.25 3.73
C CYS A 485 -25.45 28.07 3.89
N LEU A 486 -25.58 29.20 4.57
CA LEU A 486 -24.47 30.05 4.99
C LEU A 486 -24.81 30.70 6.33
N VAL A 487 -23.94 30.55 7.32
CA VAL A 487 -24.04 31.19 8.63
C VAL A 487 -22.71 31.87 8.92
N VAL A 488 -22.77 33.11 9.42
CA VAL A 488 -21.62 33.87 9.93
C VAL A 488 -22.00 34.44 11.29
N ARG A 489 -21.18 34.14 12.29
CA ARG A 489 -21.31 34.63 13.67
C ARG A 489 -20.09 35.46 14.05
N ARG A 490 -20.28 36.43 14.94
CA ARG A 490 -19.21 37.17 15.60
C ARG A 490 -19.42 37.08 17.09
N ALA A 491 -18.41 36.60 17.83
CA ALA A 491 -18.51 36.38 19.27
C ALA A 491 -19.75 35.54 19.69
N GLY A 492 -20.08 34.50 18.91
CA GLY A 492 -21.25 33.64 19.13
C GLY A 492 -22.59 34.21 18.67
N GLU A 493 -22.67 35.50 18.34
CA GLU A 493 -23.90 36.12 17.84
C GLU A 493 -24.00 36.02 16.31
N THR A 494 -25.16 35.61 15.80
CA THR A 494 -25.39 35.51 14.34
C THR A 494 -25.44 36.91 13.71
N VAL A 495 -24.49 37.18 12.83
CA VAL A 495 -24.42 38.42 12.03
C VAL A 495 -25.13 38.25 10.70
N PHE A 496 -25.04 37.06 10.11
CA PHE A 496 -25.65 36.72 8.84
C PHE A 496 -26.09 35.26 8.82
N SER A 497 -27.25 34.99 8.24
CA SER A 497 -27.66 33.63 7.94
C SER A 497 -28.53 33.52 6.70
N ARG A 498 -28.41 32.37 6.03
CA ARG A 498 -29.28 31.87 4.95
C ARG A 498 -29.48 30.38 5.12
N ASN A 499 -30.74 29.95 5.13
CA ASN A 499 -31.14 28.55 5.28
C ASN A 499 -30.41 27.86 6.44
N ALA A 500 -30.24 28.56 7.56
CA ALA A 500 -29.34 28.16 8.66
C ALA A 500 -29.65 26.76 9.20
N GLU A 501 -30.94 26.43 9.26
CA GLU A 501 -31.49 25.16 9.76
C GLU A 501 -31.75 24.11 8.66
N ALA A 502 -31.36 24.37 7.41
CA ALA A 502 -31.54 23.39 6.34
C ALA A 502 -30.62 22.18 6.58
N MET A 503 -31.21 20.99 6.65
CA MET A 503 -30.48 19.73 6.82
C MET A 503 -29.90 19.29 5.47
N LEU A 504 -28.58 19.38 5.35
CA LEU A 504 -27.82 19.15 4.12
C LEU A 504 -26.79 18.04 4.31
N ILE A 505 -26.29 17.47 3.21
CA ILE A 505 -25.16 16.53 3.28
C ILE A 505 -23.90 17.35 3.59
N PRO A 506 -23.25 17.13 4.75
CA PRO A 506 -22.16 18.00 5.21
C PRO A 506 -20.80 17.71 4.57
N ALA A 507 -20.62 16.52 3.98
CA ALA A 507 -19.32 15.94 3.69
C ALA A 507 -18.42 15.95 4.95
N SER A 508 -17.10 16.15 4.79
CA SER A 508 -16.11 16.11 5.89
C SER A 508 -16.29 17.12 7.01
N LEU A 509 -17.29 18.02 6.97
CA LEU A 509 -17.66 18.82 8.16
C LEU A 509 -18.18 17.93 9.30
N GLN A 510 -18.62 16.70 9.02
CA GLN A 510 -18.99 15.70 10.02
C GLN A 510 -17.87 15.46 11.05
N LYS A 511 -16.59 15.57 10.64
CA LYS A 511 -15.43 15.39 11.51
C LYS A 511 -15.32 16.42 12.64
N LEU A 512 -15.97 17.58 12.51
CA LEU A 512 -16.01 18.58 13.58
C LEU A 512 -16.77 18.05 14.79
N LEU A 513 -17.94 17.42 14.56
CA LEU A 513 -18.71 16.78 15.63
C LEU A 513 -17.97 15.58 16.21
N LEU A 514 -17.36 14.76 15.33
CA LEU A 514 -16.57 13.62 15.78
C LEU A 514 -15.42 14.07 16.69
N ALA A 515 -14.70 15.13 16.32
CA ALA A 515 -13.56 15.63 17.11
C ALA A 515 -13.99 16.18 18.47
N GLU A 516 -15.08 16.94 18.55
CA GLU A 516 -15.63 17.42 19.83
C GLU A 516 -16.08 16.24 20.72
N ALA A 517 -16.80 15.26 20.15
CA ALA A 517 -17.22 14.07 20.88
C ALA A 517 -16.03 13.21 21.34
N ALA A 518 -15.01 13.02 20.50
CA ALA A 518 -13.80 12.28 20.85
C ALA A 518 -13.05 12.95 22.01
N LEU A 519 -12.91 14.27 21.97
CA LEU A 519 -12.28 15.03 23.05
C LEU A 519 -13.03 14.93 24.37
N GLU A 520 -14.36 14.85 24.34
CA GLU A 520 -15.17 14.73 25.56
C GLU A 520 -15.23 13.31 26.12
N ILE A 521 -15.36 12.31 25.25
CA ILE A 521 -15.53 10.90 25.66
C ILE A 521 -14.18 10.24 25.97
N LEU A 522 -13.19 10.43 25.08
CA LEU A 522 -11.87 9.79 25.20
C LEU A 522 -10.89 10.67 26.00
N GLY A 523 -10.97 11.98 25.79
CA GLY A 523 -10.02 12.95 26.34
C GLY A 523 -8.81 13.20 25.42
N ALA A 524 -8.26 14.42 25.50
CA ALA A 524 -7.10 14.84 24.71
C ALA A 524 -5.83 13.96 24.94
N GLY A 525 -5.73 13.36 26.12
CA GLY A 525 -4.61 12.50 26.52
C GLY A 525 -4.79 11.01 26.17
N TYR A 526 -5.89 10.63 25.52
CA TYR A 526 -6.17 9.23 25.19
C TYR A 526 -5.08 8.64 24.31
N THR A 527 -4.60 7.45 24.64
CA THR A 527 -3.68 6.64 23.83
C THR A 527 -4.32 5.31 23.50
N PHE A 528 -3.99 4.79 22.32
CA PHE A 528 -4.30 3.43 21.94
C PHE A 528 -3.14 2.51 22.35
N THR A 529 -3.46 1.30 22.80
CA THR A 529 -2.45 0.30 23.19
C THR A 529 -2.47 -0.88 22.22
N THR A 530 -1.35 -1.16 21.56
CA THR A 530 -1.14 -2.42 20.84
C THR A 530 -0.25 -3.32 21.70
N ALA A 531 -0.61 -4.60 21.85
CA ALA A 531 0.10 -5.51 22.75
C ALA A 531 0.61 -6.76 22.03
N ALA A 532 1.74 -7.29 22.50
CA ALA A 532 2.24 -8.62 22.17
C ALA A 532 2.02 -9.54 23.37
N LEU A 533 1.16 -10.54 23.21
CA LEU A 533 0.80 -11.50 24.26
C LEU A 533 1.26 -12.92 23.90
N ALA A 534 1.36 -13.79 24.91
CA ALA A 534 1.51 -15.22 24.71
C ALA A 534 0.91 -16.02 25.89
N ASP A 535 0.64 -17.30 25.68
CA ASP A 535 0.12 -18.19 26.73
C ASP A 535 1.10 -18.30 27.92
N THR A 536 2.39 -18.33 27.63
CA THR A 536 3.46 -18.40 28.62
C THR A 536 4.63 -17.49 28.26
N ALA A 537 5.42 -17.09 29.25
CA ALA A 537 6.61 -16.28 29.01
C ALA A 537 7.72 -17.10 28.31
N PRO A 538 8.51 -16.49 27.40
CA PRO A 538 9.61 -17.18 26.74
C PRO A 538 10.63 -17.76 27.74
N ALA A 539 11.02 -19.02 27.53
CA ALA A 539 12.03 -19.71 28.33
C ALA A 539 13.33 -19.83 27.53
N GLY A 540 14.43 -19.27 28.05
CA GLY A 540 15.73 -19.28 27.34
C GLY A 540 15.68 -18.61 25.96
N GLY A 541 14.78 -17.63 25.78
CA GLY A 541 14.56 -16.92 24.53
C GLY A 541 13.68 -17.66 23.52
N VAL A 542 13.07 -18.77 23.89
CA VAL A 542 12.13 -19.53 23.04
C VAL A 542 10.71 -19.37 23.60
N LEU A 543 9.78 -18.92 22.75
CA LEU A 543 8.36 -18.92 23.04
C LEU A 543 7.73 -20.23 22.57
N ASP A 544 7.21 -21.01 23.51
CA ASP A 544 6.49 -22.26 23.25
C ASP A 544 5.00 -21.96 22.99
N GLY A 545 4.64 -21.79 21.73
CA GLY A 545 3.30 -21.39 21.29
C GLY A 545 3.29 -20.16 20.40
N ASP A 546 2.10 -19.59 20.22
CA ASP A 546 1.88 -18.41 19.38
C ASP A 546 2.25 -17.10 20.08
N LEU A 547 2.64 -16.12 19.26
CA LEU A 547 2.73 -14.73 19.65
C LEU A 547 1.48 -13.99 19.15
N TYR A 548 0.65 -13.49 20.04
CA TYR A 548 -0.56 -12.75 19.70
C TYR A 548 -0.25 -11.26 19.59
N LEU A 549 -0.46 -10.67 18.41
CA LEU A 549 -0.45 -9.22 18.18
C LEU A 549 -1.87 -8.69 18.36
N VAL A 550 -2.16 -8.12 19.54
CA VAL A 550 -3.48 -7.63 19.91
C VAL A 550 -3.60 -6.15 19.61
N GLY A 551 -4.47 -5.81 18.67
CA GLY A 551 -4.72 -4.43 18.29
C GLY A 551 -5.68 -3.72 19.23
N GLY A 552 -5.25 -2.58 19.76
CA GLY A 552 -6.11 -1.68 20.54
C GLY A 552 -6.90 -0.69 19.70
N GLY A 553 -6.87 -0.79 18.37
CA GLY A 553 -7.58 0.12 17.49
C GLY A 553 -6.80 1.34 17.01
N ASP A 554 -5.48 1.36 17.25
CA ASP A 554 -4.63 2.48 16.85
C ASP A 554 -4.71 2.72 15.32
N PRO A 555 -5.30 3.85 14.90
CA PRO A 555 -5.46 4.17 13.48
C PRO A 555 -4.15 4.53 12.79
N LEU A 556 -3.09 4.85 13.54
CA LEU A 556 -1.80 5.29 13.03
C LEU A 556 -0.66 4.34 13.44
N LEU A 557 -0.98 3.08 13.75
CA LEU A 557 0.02 2.01 13.81
C LEU A 557 0.68 1.87 12.43
N SER A 558 2.00 2.01 12.39
CA SER A 558 2.72 2.37 11.16
C SER A 558 4.06 1.66 10.99
N THR A 559 4.44 1.45 9.73
CA THR A 559 5.83 1.20 9.34
C THR A 559 6.64 2.51 9.39
N PRO A 560 7.98 2.46 9.50
CA PRO A 560 8.82 3.66 9.56
C PRO A 560 8.60 4.66 8.42
N ASP A 561 8.45 4.18 7.19
CA ASP A 561 8.19 5.06 6.03
C ASP A 561 6.87 5.84 6.18
N PHE A 562 5.84 5.22 6.76
CA PHE A 562 4.56 5.87 7.03
C PHE A 562 4.63 6.82 8.23
N VAL A 563 5.46 6.51 9.24
CA VAL A 563 5.75 7.46 10.33
C VAL A 563 6.43 8.72 9.78
N ALA A 564 7.38 8.58 8.86
CA ALA A 564 8.03 9.72 8.21
C ALA A 564 7.03 10.57 7.41
N MET A 565 6.11 9.93 6.66
CA MET A 565 4.99 10.62 6.00
C MET A 565 4.19 11.47 6.99
N LEU A 566 3.74 10.86 8.09
CA LEU A 566 2.90 11.54 9.08
C LEU A 566 3.65 12.72 9.71
N ALA A 567 4.95 12.56 9.97
CA ALA A 567 5.78 13.61 10.55
C ALA A 567 5.89 14.85 9.63
N ASP A 568 6.00 14.66 8.31
CA ASP A 568 5.99 15.75 7.33
C ASP A 568 4.67 16.55 7.33
N HIS A 569 3.60 15.93 7.83
CA HIS A 569 2.27 16.52 7.99
C HIS A 569 1.92 16.84 9.45
N ASN A 570 2.92 17.00 10.32
CA ASN A 570 2.73 17.37 11.74
C ASN A 570 1.79 16.41 12.50
N SER A 571 1.90 15.11 12.20
CA SER A 571 1.20 14.02 12.86
C SER A 571 2.20 12.99 13.39
N ALA A 572 1.82 12.28 14.45
CA ALA A 572 2.64 11.26 15.07
C ALA A 572 2.09 9.86 14.74
N GLY A 573 2.86 9.09 13.98
CA GLY A 573 2.61 7.66 13.79
C GLY A 573 3.15 6.82 14.94
N THR A 574 2.58 5.63 15.12
CA THR A 574 2.97 4.67 16.14
C THR A 574 3.83 3.57 15.51
N PRO A 575 5.15 3.53 15.74
CA PRO A 575 6.06 2.64 15.00
C PRO A 575 5.95 1.19 15.48
N LEU A 576 5.31 0.32 14.70
CA LEU A 576 5.17 -1.12 15.04
C LEU A 576 6.53 -1.81 15.27
N ALA A 577 7.56 -1.35 14.56
CA ALA A 577 8.94 -1.80 14.70
C ALA A 577 9.51 -1.66 16.14
N ALA A 578 8.98 -0.74 16.94
CA ALA A 578 9.37 -0.57 18.34
C ALA A 578 8.92 -1.75 19.20
N LEU A 579 7.70 -2.27 18.99
CA LEU A 579 7.20 -3.45 19.69
C LEU A 579 8.06 -4.68 19.42
N ALA A 580 8.49 -4.88 18.16
CA ALA A 580 9.39 -5.97 17.80
C ALA A 580 10.78 -5.79 18.43
N ALA A 581 11.29 -4.55 18.48
CA ALA A 581 12.55 -4.24 19.14
C ALA A 581 12.50 -4.59 20.63
N ASP A 582 11.42 -4.23 21.33
CA ASP A 582 11.26 -4.52 22.76
C ASP A 582 11.24 -6.02 23.06
N LEU A 583 10.53 -6.82 22.24
CA LEU A 583 10.53 -8.29 22.38
C LEU A 583 11.94 -8.88 22.21
N THR A 584 12.70 -8.40 21.24
CA THR A 584 14.07 -8.88 21.00
C THR A 584 15.05 -8.41 22.06
N ALA A 585 14.89 -7.18 22.57
CA ALA A 585 15.66 -6.67 23.70
C ALA A 585 15.37 -7.44 25.00
N ALA A 586 14.16 -7.97 25.15
CA ALA A 586 13.78 -8.89 26.22
C ALA A 586 14.34 -10.32 26.05
N GLY A 587 15.04 -10.60 24.94
CA GLY A 587 15.74 -11.86 24.70
C GLY A 587 14.94 -12.89 23.90
N LEU A 588 13.83 -12.51 23.26
CA LEU A 588 13.12 -13.40 22.34
C LEU A 588 14.02 -13.69 21.11
N THR A 589 14.21 -14.97 20.81
CA THR A 589 15.05 -15.47 19.70
C THR A 589 14.33 -16.51 18.82
N ARG A 590 13.24 -17.10 19.31
CA ARG A 590 12.43 -18.06 18.56
C ARG A 590 10.98 -18.08 19.07
N ILE A 591 10.06 -18.28 18.16
CA ILE A 591 8.64 -18.57 18.41
C ILE A 591 8.38 -19.93 17.79
N GLU A 592 7.87 -20.90 18.56
CA GLU A 592 7.56 -22.24 18.03
C GLU A 592 6.21 -22.30 17.31
N GLY A 593 5.28 -21.38 17.64
CA GLY A 593 4.04 -21.13 16.91
C GLY A 593 4.21 -20.11 15.79
N GLY A 594 3.18 -19.29 15.54
CA GLY A 594 3.20 -18.19 14.57
C GLY A 594 2.82 -16.85 15.20
N VAL A 595 2.82 -15.79 14.38
CA VAL A 595 2.27 -14.49 14.77
C VAL A 595 0.77 -14.46 14.46
N VAL A 596 -0.05 -14.21 15.48
CA VAL A 596 -1.51 -14.23 15.40
C VAL A 596 -2.06 -12.83 15.67
N ALA A 597 -2.62 -12.18 14.64
CA ALA A 597 -3.31 -10.90 14.82
C ALA A 597 -4.67 -11.12 15.50
N VAL A 598 -4.94 -10.33 16.55
CA VAL A 598 -6.22 -10.29 17.25
C VAL A 598 -6.86 -8.93 16.98
N ALA A 599 -8.01 -8.94 16.29
CA ALA A 599 -8.71 -7.74 15.82
C ALA A 599 -10.09 -7.52 16.48
N ASP A 600 -10.40 -8.29 17.52
CA ASP A 600 -11.75 -8.43 18.11
C ASP A 600 -12.26 -7.20 18.87
N ARG A 601 -11.45 -6.15 19.00
CA ARG A 601 -11.88 -4.90 19.65
C ARG A 601 -13.06 -4.26 18.91
N TYR A 602 -13.11 -4.43 17.59
CA TYR A 602 -14.15 -3.89 16.72
C TYR A 602 -14.86 -5.01 15.96
N ASP A 603 -15.99 -4.69 15.33
CA ASP A 603 -16.58 -5.58 14.33
C ASP A 603 -15.59 -5.87 13.17
N ASN A 604 -15.90 -6.88 12.36
CA ASN A 604 -15.07 -7.30 11.23
C ASN A 604 -15.31 -6.48 9.95
N LEU A 605 -16.07 -5.38 10.02
CA LEU A 605 -16.35 -4.55 8.85
C LEU A 605 -15.13 -3.69 8.52
N ILE A 606 -14.56 -3.94 7.33
CA ILE A 606 -13.40 -3.21 6.82
C ILE A 606 -13.78 -1.88 6.15
N ASP A 607 -15.08 -1.60 6.02
CA ASP A 607 -15.66 -0.36 5.53
C ASP A 607 -16.99 -0.06 6.25
N VAL A 608 -17.64 1.05 5.89
CA VAL A 608 -18.95 1.42 6.44
C VAL A 608 -20.03 1.09 5.41
N PRO A 609 -21.06 0.29 5.75
CA PRO A 609 -22.08 -0.15 4.78
C PRO A 609 -22.87 0.97 4.09
N THR A 610 -22.90 2.17 4.68
CA THR A 610 -23.59 3.33 4.08
C THR A 610 -22.74 4.08 3.06
N TRP A 611 -21.49 3.67 2.85
CA TRP A 611 -20.62 4.25 1.84
C TRP A 611 -21.03 3.83 0.43
N PRO A 612 -20.99 4.76 -0.54
CA PRO A 612 -21.15 4.39 -1.94
C PRO A 612 -20.09 3.40 -2.42
N ALA A 613 -20.51 2.38 -3.17
CA ALA A 613 -19.65 1.28 -3.65
C ALA A 613 -18.38 1.75 -4.38
N ARG A 614 -18.44 2.90 -5.09
CA ARG A 614 -17.28 3.48 -5.80
C ARG A 614 -16.09 3.77 -4.88
N PHE A 615 -16.33 4.03 -3.59
CA PHE A 615 -15.26 4.34 -2.62
C PHE A 615 -14.32 3.16 -2.35
N ALA A 616 -14.72 1.93 -2.68
CA ALA A 616 -13.83 0.78 -2.64
C ALA A 616 -12.63 0.90 -3.61
N THR A 617 -12.76 1.71 -4.66
CA THR A 617 -11.73 1.86 -5.72
C THR A 617 -11.11 3.26 -5.82
N GLN A 618 -11.69 4.26 -5.15
CA GLN A 618 -11.27 5.67 -5.25
C GLN A 618 -10.21 6.09 -4.23
N SER A 619 -9.62 5.15 -3.48
CA SER A 619 -8.58 5.43 -2.48
C SER A 619 -8.95 6.57 -1.52
N ILE A 620 -10.19 6.56 -1.03
CA ILE A 620 -10.72 7.65 -0.18
C ILE A 620 -10.62 7.35 1.33
N ALA A 621 -10.52 6.08 1.71
CA ALA A 621 -10.21 5.61 3.07
C ALA A 621 -9.54 4.24 2.97
N GLY A 622 -8.70 3.84 3.91
CA GLY A 622 -8.14 2.50 4.01
C GLY A 622 -9.13 1.51 4.64
N SER A 623 -8.70 0.25 4.79
CA SER A 623 -9.53 -0.79 5.43
C SER A 623 -9.49 -0.70 6.95
N LEU A 624 -10.67 -0.71 7.57
CA LEU A 624 -10.82 -0.62 9.02
C LEU A 624 -10.44 -1.93 9.70
N SER A 625 -9.71 -1.87 10.81
CA SER A 625 -9.30 -3.03 11.60
C SER A 625 -8.72 -2.57 12.94
N ALA A 626 -9.04 -3.28 14.03
CA ALA A 626 -8.45 -2.97 15.34
C ALA A 626 -6.92 -3.16 15.37
N VAL A 627 -6.38 -3.96 14.45
CA VAL A 627 -4.93 -4.19 14.24
C VAL A 627 -4.58 -3.90 12.78
N GLY A 628 -4.79 -2.66 12.34
CA GLY A 628 -4.42 -2.19 11.01
C GLY A 628 -3.06 -1.48 11.02
N VAL A 629 -2.18 -1.81 10.07
CA VAL A 629 -0.92 -1.08 9.85
C VAL A 629 -1.06 -0.15 8.65
N ASN A 630 -0.47 1.04 8.72
CA ASN A 630 -0.52 2.08 7.69
C ASN A 630 -1.96 2.40 7.27
N GLN A 631 -2.86 2.54 8.25
CA GLN A 631 -4.30 2.78 8.05
C GLN A 631 -5.02 1.72 7.19
N GLY A 632 -4.45 0.52 7.05
CA GLY A 632 -5.03 -0.52 6.18
C GLY A 632 -4.87 -0.22 4.69
N TRP A 633 -3.91 0.62 4.31
CA TRP A 633 -3.49 0.82 2.92
C TRP A 633 -2.51 -0.26 2.46
N ARG A 634 -2.52 -0.55 1.16
CA ARG A 634 -1.45 -1.31 0.51
C ARG A 634 -0.32 -0.37 0.14
N THR A 635 0.62 -0.24 1.07
CA THR A 635 1.86 0.53 0.92
C THR A 635 3.01 -0.41 0.53
N PRO A 636 3.50 -0.39 -0.72
CA PRO A 636 4.82 -0.91 -1.03
C PRO A 636 5.90 -0.20 -0.19
N PRO A 637 7.01 -0.86 0.15
CA PRO A 637 8.14 -0.21 0.80
C PRO A 637 8.60 1.04 0.02
N GLY A 638 8.79 2.16 0.70
CA GLY A 638 9.21 3.44 0.11
C GLY A 638 8.14 4.24 -0.63
N LEU A 639 6.85 3.87 -0.53
CA LEU A 639 5.72 4.66 -1.06
C LEU A 639 5.00 5.39 0.08
N ILE A 640 5.03 6.72 0.03
CA ILE A 640 4.76 7.63 1.16
C ILE A 640 3.48 8.46 0.92
N THR A 641 2.52 7.98 0.11
CA THR A 641 1.27 8.73 -0.16
C THR A 641 0.05 7.86 0.03
N THR A 642 -0.93 8.29 0.81
CA THR A 642 -2.22 7.59 0.99
C THR A 642 -3.13 7.69 -0.24
N PHE A 643 -2.99 8.76 -1.03
CA PHE A 643 -3.78 8.96 -2.24
C PHE A 643 -3.38 8.00 -3.36
N GLY A 644 -4.37 7.33 -3.95
CA GLY A 644 -4.18 6.38 -5.06
C GLY A 644 -3.73 4.99 -4.65
N LEU A 645 -3.62 4.69 -3.34
CA LEU A 645 -3.30 3.34 -2.87
C LEU A 645 -4.54 2.45 -2.85
N PRO A 646 -4.41 1.17 -3.23
CA PRO A 646 -5.46 0.20 -3.00
C PRO A 646 -5.58 -0.13 -1.50
N ARG A 647 -6.80 -0.47 -1.06
CA ARG A 647 -7.08 -0.92 0.30
C ARG A 647 -6.56 -2.35 0.53
N GLN A 648 -6.19 -2.67 1.77
CA GLN A 648 -5.89 -4.06 2.18
C GLN A 648 -7.17 -4.85 2.37
N ARG A 649 -7.35 -5.99 1.70
CA ARG A 649 -8.55 -6.83 1.92
C ARG A 649 -8.51 -7.58 3.25
N THR A 650 -7.32 -7.83 3.76
CA THR A 650 -7.08 -8.58 5.01
C THR A 650 -6.13 -7.79 5.92
N PRO A 651 -6.55 -6.63 6.45
CA PRO A 651 -5.69 -5.71 7.18
C PRO A 651 -5.03 -6.34 8.41
N ALA A 652 -5.77 -7.15 9.19
CA ALA A 652 -5.24 -7.85 10.36
C ALA A 652 -4.16 -8.88 9.99
N LEU A 653 -4.39 -9.68 8.96
CA LEU A 653 -3.39 -10.65 8.47
C LEU A 653 -2.12 -9.92 7.99
N ARG A 654 -2.29 -8.79 7.30
CA ARG A 654 -1.15 -7.98 6.85
C ARG A 654 -0.36 -7.43 8.04
N ALA A 655 -1.02 -7.00 9.11
CA ALA A 655 -0.34 -6.56 10.33
C ALA A 655 0.48 -7.68 10.97
N ALA A 656 -0.09 -8.89 11.11
CA ALA A 656 0.66 -10.06 11.60
C ALA A 656 1.87 -10.37 10.71
N ALA A 657 1.71 -10.31 9.39
CA ALA A 657 2.80 -10.55 8.44
C ALA A 657 3.93 -9.51 8.55
N ILE A 658 3.60 -8.21 8.64
CA ILE A 658 4.61 -7.15 8.84
C ILE A 658 5.32 -7.33 10.19
N PHE A 659 4.58 -7.70 11.24
CA PHE A 659 5.18 -7.91 12.56
C PHE A 659 6.10 -9.13 12.61
N ASP A 660 5.71 -10.20 11.92
CA ASP A 660 6.55 -11.37 11.69
C ASP A 660 7.84 -11.01 10.93
N ASP A 661 7.74 -10.26 9.82
CA ASP A 661 8.91 -9.75 9.07
C ASP A 661 9.84 -8.89 9.95
N LEU A 662 9.26 -8.04 10.80
CA LEU A 662 10.00 -7.21 11.75
C LEU A 662 10.79 -8.04 12.77
N LEU A 663 10.21 -9.14 13.25
CA LEU A 663 10.83 -10.07 14.19
C LEU A 663 11.92 -10.90 13.50
N GLU A 664 11.64 -11.45 12.31
CA GLU A 664 12.62 -12.23 11.54
C GLU A 664 13.81 -11.37 11.10
N ALA A 665 13.58 -10.11 10.71
CA ALA A 665 14.65 -9.15 10.42
C ALA A 665 15.57 -8.93 11.64
N ARG A 666 15.05 -9.11 12.85
CA ARG A 666 15.82 -9.05 14.12
C ARG A 666 16.30 -10.43 14.59
N SER A 667 16.32 -11.42 13.72
CA SER A 667 16.80 -12.78 13.97
C SER A 667 15.94 -13.62 14.91
N VAL A 668 14.67 -13.27 15.12
CA VAL A 668 13.71 -14.17 15.75
C VAL A 668 13.29 -15.22 14.73
N ARG A 669 13.41 -16.50 15.06
CA ARG A 669 12.97 -17.59 14.17
C ARG A 669 11.49 -17.88 14.36
N ILE A 670 10.74 -17.95 13.27
CA ILE A 670 9.29 -18.21 13.28
C ILE A 670 8.96 -19.25 12.19
N PRO A 671 8.67 -20.51 12.53
CA PRO A 671 8.43 -21.57 11.56
C PRO A 671 7.04 -21.56 10.95
N ASN A 672 6.08 -20.81 11.50
CA ASN A 672 4.68 -20.88 11.11
C ASN A 672 4.07 -19.57 10.59
N PHE A 673 2.98 -19.75 9.83
CA PHE A 673 1.86 -18.85 9.52
C PHE A 673 1.75 -17.50 10.25
N PRO A 674 1.87 -16.38 9.51
CA PRO A 674 0.85 -15.36 9.46
C PRO A 674 -0.57 -15.81 9.74
N ARG A 675 -1.24 -15.49 10.84
CA ARG A 675 -2.70 -15.72 10.90
C ARG A 675 -3.48 -14.68 11.67
N VAL A 676 -4.80 -14.73 11.50
CA VAL A 676 -5.77 -13.96 12.28
C VAL A 676 -6.44 -14.92 13.25
N ALA A 677 -6.64 -14.47 14.48
CA ALA A 677 -7.41 -15.20 15.47
C ALA A 677 -8.86 -15.40 15.04
N ALA A 678 -9.50 -16.44 15.58
CA ALA A 678 -10.95 -16.55 15.51
C ALA A 678 -11.59 -15.46 16.39
N ALA A 679 -12.68 -14.87 15.92
CA ALA A 679 -13.39 -13.85 16.66
C ALA A 679 -13.99 -14.40 17.97
N GLY A 680 -13.98 -13.58 19.02
CA GLY A 680 -14.52 -13.91 20.34
C GLY A 680 -13.54 -14.68 21.23
N GLY A 681 -12.24 -14.63 20.94
CA GLY A 681 -11.21 -15.26 21.77
C GLY A 681 -11.04 -14.54 23.13
N ASP A 682 -10.82 -15.31 24.20
CA ASP A 682 -10.45 -14.76 25.52
C ASP A 682 -8.94 -14.68 25.68
N TYR A 683 -8.42 -13.45 25.73
CA TYR A 683 -6.99 -13.16 25.88
C TYR A 683 -6.60 -12.69 27.28
N SER A 684 -7.56 -12.62 28.22
CA SER A 684 -7.33 -12.06 29.56
C SER A 684 -6.34 -12.85 30.43
N GLY A 685 -6.19 -14.15 30.17
CA GLY A 685 -5.25 -15.02 30.88
C GLY A 685 -3.82 -15.06 30.31
N HIS A 686 -3.55 -14.37 29.20
CA HIS A 686 -2.24 -14.41 28.53
C HIS A 686 -1.22 -13.50 29.24
N VAL A 687 0.05 -13.86 29.10
CA VAL A 687 1.18 -13.04 29.56
C VAL A 687 1.42 -11.91 28.56
N VAL A 688 1.44 -10.67 29.06
CA VAL A 688 1.86 -9.50 28.28
C VAL A 688 3.38 -9.50 28.16
N LEU A 689 3.90 -9.64 26.95
CA LEU A 689 5.33 -9.64 26.69
C LEU A 689 5.87 -8.23 26.41
N ALA A 690 5.11 -7.43 25.66
CA ALA A 690 5.40 -6.04 25.37
C ALA A 690 4.12 -5.27 25.00
N THR A 691 4.16 -3.95 25.16
CA THR A 691 3.06 -3.04 24.79
C THR A 691 3.62 -1.83 24.07
N LEU A 692 2.87 -1.31 23.10
CA LEU A 692 3.16 -0.12 22.33
C LEU A 692 1.99 0.85 22.46
N GLU A 693 2.27 2.02 23.03
CA GLU A 693 1.32 3.11 23.18
C GLU A 693 1.40 4.07 22.00
N SER A 694 0.25 4.53 21.50
CA SER A 694 0.19 5.58 20.50
C SER A 694 0.57 6.95 21.07
N ALA A 695 0.78 7.92 20.20
CA ALA A 695 0.74 9.32 20.63
C ALA A 695 -0.66 9.69 21.17
N PRO A 696 -0.76 10.68 22.08
CA PRO A 696 -2.06 11.14 22.57
C PRO A 696 -2.96 11.65 21.46
N LEU A 697 -4.29 11.49 21.59
CA LEU A 697 -5.28 11.94 20.61
C LEU A 697 -5.03 13.38 20.12
N ALA A 698 -4.67 14.29 21.03
CA ALA A 698 -4.39 15.69 20.68
C ALA A 698 -3.25 15.87 19.67
N ALA A 699 -2.27 14.96 19.63
CA ALA A 699 -1.14 15.02 18.69
C ALA A 699 -1.57 14.72 17.24
N ASN A 700 -2.72 14.05 17.07
CA ASN A 700 -3.19 13.57 15.76
C ASN A 700 -4.52 14.20 15.32
N LEU A 701 -5.06 15.16 16.09
CA LEU A 701 -6.22 15.95 15.66
C LEU A 701 -5.94 16.74 14.37
N HIS A 702 -4.70 17.18 14.16
CA HIS A 702 -4.31 17.85 12.92
C HIS A 702 -4.53 16.95 11.70
N TRP A 703 -4.10 15.68 11.77
CA TRP A 703 -4.30 14.71 10.70
C TRP A 703 -5.80 14.45 10.42
N LEU A 704 -6.61 14.35 11.48
CA LEU A 704 -8.06 14.20 11.35
C LEU A 704 -8.70 15.41 10.65
N LEU A 705 -8.35 16.62 11.07
CA LEU A 705 -9.07 17.84 10.71
C LEU A 705 -8.47 18.56 9.51
N ALA A 706 -7.17 18.87 9.54
CA ALA A 706 -6.49 19.61 8.49
C ALA A 706 -6.31 18.78 7.21
N GLU A 707 -5.83 17.54 7.36
CA GLU A 707 -5.63 16.59 6.25
C GLU A 707 -6.91 15.83 5.88
N SER A 708 -7.95 15.94 6.71
CA SER A 708 -9.29 15.39 6.46
C SER A 708 -9.32 13.85 6.40
N ASP A 709 -8.52 13.19 7.23
CA ASP A 709 -8.35 11.74 7.17
C ASP A 709 -9.64 10.96 7.51
N ASN A 710 -10.08 10.11 6.58
CA ASN A 710 -11.32 9.35 6.73
C ASN A 710 -11.15 8.08 7.58
N THR A 711 -10.00 7.40 7.49
CA THR A 711 -9.76 6.16 8.24
C THR A 711 -9.64 6.45 9.72
N LEU A 712 -8.86 7.44 10.11
CA LEU A 712 -8.76 7.94 11.47
C LEU A 712 -10.14 8.32 12.02
N ALA A 713 -10.99 8.96 11.21
CA ALA A 713 -12.33 9.32 11.64
C ALA A 713 -13.20 8.09 11.98
N GLU A 714 -13.22 7.07 11.14
CA GLU A 714 -14.03 5.87 11.41
C GLU A 714 -13.48 5.01 12.54
N MET A 715 -12.16 4.93 12.65
CA MET A 715 -11.50 4.22 13.76
C MET A 715 -11.79 4.91 15.09
N LEU A 716 -11.73 6.24 15.14
CA LEU A 716 -12.15 7.01 16.33
C LEU A 716 -13.63 6.82 16.64
N LEU A 717 -14.50 6.75 15.63
CA LEU A 717 -15.92 6.51 15.85
C LEU A 717 -16.16 5.15 16.53
N LYS A 718 -15.53 4.07 16.02
CA LYS A 718 -15.62 2.74 16.64
C LYS A 718 -15.06 2.75 18.06
N GLU A 719 -13.95 3.46 18.29
CA GLU A 719 -13.34 3.58 19.61
C GLU A 719 -14.24 4.31 20.61
N ILE A 720 -14.88 5.40 20.19
CA ILE A 720 -15.91 6.08 20.99
C ILE A 720 -17.01 5.09 21.38
N GLY A 721 -17.44 4.21 20.47
CA GLY A 721 -18.40 3.14 20.75
C GLY A 721 -17.92 2.19 21.85
N VAL A 722 -16.65 1.74 21.78
CA VAL A 722 -16.05 0.89 22.81
C VAL A 722 -16.02 1.59 24.17
N VAL A 723 -15.53 2.83 24.24
CA VAL A 723 -15.39 3.54 25.52
C VAL A 723 -16.75 3.91 26.12
N ALA A 724 -17.72 4.31 25.30
CA ALA A 724 -19.04 4.72 25.78
C ALA A 724 -19.96 3.55 26.14
N SER A 725 -19.83 2.40 25.46
CA SER A 725 -20.81 1.31 25.54
C SER A 725 -20.24 -0.11 25.59
N GLY A 726 -18.92 -0.27 25.49
CA GLY A 726 -18.25 -1.57 25.36
C GLY A 726 -18.39 -2.20 23.97
N THR A 727 -19.03 -1.53 23.00
CA THR A 727 -19.34 -2.08 21.67
C THR A 727 -18.57 -1.36 20.57
N GLY A 728 -17.68 -2.08 19.88
CA GLY A 728 -16.79 -1.54 18.84
C GLY A 728 -17.38 -1.46 17.44
N THR A 729 -18.52 -0.79 17.28
CA THR A 729 -19.18 -0.61 15.98
C THR A 729 -19.35 0.87 15.62
N SER A 730 -19.42 1.17 14.32
CA SER A 730 -19.69 2.55 13.87
C SER A 730 -21.05 3.04 14.38
N ALA A 731 -22.05 2.16 14.48
CA ALA A 731 -23.37 2.51 15.00
C ALA A 731 -23.35 2.88 16.48
N ALA A 732 -22.64 2.11 17.32
CA ALA A 732 -22.47 2.42 18.74
C ALA A 732 -21.72 3.75 18.94
N GLY A 733 -20.65 3.95 18.16
CA GLY A 733 -19.92 5.21 18.12
C GLY A 733 -20.79 6.41 17.74
N ALA A 734 -21.57 6.27 16.67
CA ALA A 734 -22.46 7.33 16.18
C ALA A 734 -23.52 7.70 17.23
N LEU A 735 -24.10 6.71 17.90
CA LEU A 735 -25.06 6.94 18.97
C LEU A 735 -24.41 7.71 20.13
N ALA A 736 -23.19 7.35 20.52
CA ALA A 736 -22.45 8.04 21.57
C ALA A 736 -22.09 9.49 21.19
N VAL A 737 -21.68 9.74 19.94
CA VAL A 737 -21.47 11.10 19.41
C VAL A 737 -22.74 11.94 19.51
N HIS A 738 -23.90 11.36 19.14
CA HIS A 738 -25.18 12.04 19.29
C HIS A 738 -25.50 12.32 20.76
N GLN A 739 -25.41 11.32 21.63
CA GLN A 739 -25.76 11.44 23.05
C GLN A 739 -24.95 12.51 23.78
N VAL A 740 -23.65 12.64 23.46
CA VAL A 740 -22.78 13.62 24.12
C VAL A 740 -23.00 15.05 23.60
N LEU A 741 -23.39 15.22 22.34
CA LEU A 741 -23.51 16.55 21.71
C LEU A 741 -24.94 17.10 21.65
N ALA A 742 -25.97 16.26 21.51
CA ALA A 742 -27.37 16.67 21.37
C ALA A 742 -27.89 17.60 22.50
N PRO A 743 -27.42 17.50 23.77
CA PRO A 743 -27.82 18.45 24.82
C PRO A 743 -27.37 19.89 24.56
N ARG A 744 -26.34 20.10 23.72
CA ARG A 744 -25.76 21.42 23.40
C ARG A 744 -26.00 21.85 21.95
N ILE A 745 -26.31 20.90 21.07
CA ILE A 745 -26.58 21.14 19.65
C ILE A 745 -28.00 20.67 19.33
N ALA A 746 -28.92 21.63 19.22
CA ALA A 746 -30.35 21.32 19.05
C ALA A 746 -30.63 20.58 17.73
N GLY A 747 -31.51 19.58 17.80
CA GLY A 747 -31.96 18.81 16.62
C GLY A 747 -30.87 17.98 15.96
N LEU A 748 -29.76 17.70 16.65
CA LEU A 748 -28.67 16.91 16.10
C LEU A 748 -29.12 15.46 15.84
N ALA A 749 -29.00 15.00 14.60
CA ALA A 749 -29.29 13.60 14.24
C ALA A 749 -28.15 12.67 14.65
N VAL A 750 -28.43 11.36 14.76
CA VAL A 750 -27.38 10.35 14.84
C VAL A 750 -26.65 10.32 13.50
N PRO A 751 -25.32 10.51 13.46
CA PRO A 751 -24.58 10.45 12.21
C PRO A 751 -24.54 9.03 11.65
N ALA A 752 -24.47 8.91 10.32
CA ALA A 752 -24.33 7.62 9.64
C ALA A 752 -22.89 7.10 9.64
N ASP A 753 -21.91 7.99 9.73
CA ASP A 753 -20.48 7.67 9.86
C ASP A 753 -19.71 8.83 10.53
N GLY A 754 -18.42 8.65 10.79
CA GLY A 754 -17.58 9.66 11.46
C GLY A 754 -16.91 10.60 10.47
N SER A 755 -16.62 10.11 9.27
CA SER A 755 -15.85 10.81 8.25
C SER A 755 -16.67 11.82 7.44
N GLY A 756 -17.98 11.63 7.31
CA GLY A 756 -18.81 12.42 6.42
C GLY A 756 -18.90 11.88 4.99
N LEU A 757 -18.38 10.67 4.71
CA LEU A 757 -18.44 10.03 3.39
C LEU A 757 -19.85 9.52 3.07
N SER A 758 -20.61 9.14 4.09
CA SER A 758 -21.97 8.68 3.93
C SER A 758 -22.89 9.80 3.45
N PRO A 759 -23.60 9.62 2.31
CA PRO A 759 -24.60 10.58 1.85
C PRO A 759 -25.84 10.59 2.75
N ARG A 760 -25.90 9.76 3.80
CA ARG A 760 -26.98 9.74 4.80
C ARG A 760 -26.76 10.74 5.94
N ASN A 761 -25.56 11.27 6.11
CA ASN A 761 -25.31 12.32 7.09
C ASN A 761 -26.11 13.58 6.78
N ARG A 762 -26.62 14.24 7.82
CA ARG A 762 -27.37 15.49 7.72
C ARG A 762 -26.92 16.46 8.80
N LEU A 763 -26.48 17.65 8.40
CA LEU A 763 -26.20 18.77 9.31
C LEU A 763 -26.70 20.09 8.73
N SER A 764 -27.09 21.00 9.62
CA SER A 764 -27.36 22.39 9.30
C SER A 764 -26.12 23.27 9.52
N CYS A 765 -26.06 24.44 8.88
CA CYS A 765 -24.96 25.38 9.11
C CYS A 765 -24.95 25.90 10.56
N SER A 766 -26.13 26.05 11.19
CA SER A 766 -26.23 26.41 12.61
C SER A 766 -25.56 25.35 13.49
N GLN A 767 -25.86 24.07 13.27
CA GLN A 767 -25.27 22.96 14.02
C GLN A 767 -23.75 22.86 13.85
N VAL A 768 -23.24 23.14 12.64
CA VAL A 768 -21.79 23.21 12.40
C VAL A 768 -21.15 24.35 13.18
N THR A 769 -21.76 25.56 13.17
CA THR A 769 -21.23 26.68 13.97
C THR A 769 -21.36 26.45 15.47
N ASP A 770 -22.43 25.80 15.93
CA ASP A 770 -22.59 25.42 17.35
C ASP A 770 -21.46 24.46 17.78
N ALA A 771 -21.11 23.49 16.93
CA ALA A 771 -20.00 22.59 17.19
C ALA A 771 -18.65 23.34 17.29
N LEU A 772 -18.38 24.27 16.38
CA LEU A 772 -17.16 25.10 16.43
C LEU A 772 -17.12 25.97 17.70
N ASP A 773 -18.26 26.50 18.11
CA ASP A 773 -18.37 27.41 19.26
C ASP A 773 -18.21 26.67 20.62
N LEU A 774 -18.28 25.33 20.66
CA LEU A 774 -18.03 24.53 21.88
C LEU A 774 -16.62 24.75 22.45
N GLY A 775 -15.60 24.60 21.59
CA GLY A 775 -14.20 24.88 21.93
C GLY A 775 -13.77 26.33 21.65
N GLY A 776 -14.49 27.01 20.76
CA GLY A 776 -14.16 28.36 20.30
C GLY A 776 -12.83 28.44 19.53
N PRO A 777 -12.40 29.64 19.10
CA PRO A 777 -11.24 29.83 18.22
C PRO A 777 -9.89 29.45 18.84
N GLY A 778 -9.82 29.28 20.17
CA GLY A 778 -8.62 28.82 20.89
C GLY A 778 -8.66 27.35 21.28
N GLY A 779 -9.77 26.65 21.00
CA GLY A 779 -9.96 25.24 21.36
C GLY A 779 -9.10 24.28 20.52
N LEU A 780 -9.03 23.02 20.96
CA LEU A 780 -8.25 21.99 20.27
C LEU A 780 -8.77 21.69 18.86
N VAL A 781 -10.09 21.73 18.64
CA VAL A 781 -10.65 21.59 17.28
C VAL A 781 -10.18 22.72 16.39
N ALA A 782 -10.36 23.98 16.80
CA ALA A 782 -9.98 25.16 16.00
C ALA A 782 -8.49 25.17 15.63
N THR A 783 -7.62 24.99 16.62
CA THR A 783 -6.16 25.04 16.46
C THR A 783 -5.58 23.91 15.59
N ASN A 784 -6.36 22.86 15.32
CA ASN A 784 -5.97 21.74 14.46
C ASN A 784 -6.64 21.77 13.06
N LEU A 785 -7.42 22.81 12.73
CA LEU A 785 -7.97 22.98 11.38
C LEU A 785 -6.88 23.34 10.36
N ALA A 786 -7.19 23.16 9.07
CA ALA A 786 -6.31 23.58 8.00
C ALA A 786 -6.19 25.11 7.97
N VAL A 787 -4.99 25.63 7.72
CA VAL A 787 -4.75 27.07 7.64
C VAL A 787 -4.66 27.48 6.16
N ALA A 788 -5.48 28.47 5.77
CA ALA A 788 -5.51 29.00 4.41
C ALA A 788 -4.11 29.37 3.90
N GLY A 789 -3.69 28.76 2.79
CA GLY A 789 -2.40 29.01 2.15
C GLY A 789 -1.19 28.45 2.89
N ARG A 790 -1.38 27.63 3.95
CA ARG A 790 -0.27 27.17 4.81
C ARG A 790 -0.29 25.69 5.17
N SER A 791 -1.44 25.04 5.35
CA SER A 791 -1.48 23.62 5.77
C SER A 791 -2.75 22.89 5.33
N GLY A 792 -2.67 21.55 5.34
CA GLY A 792 -3.78 20.64 5.07
C GLY A 792 -4.47 20.87 3.73
N THR A 793 -5.77 20.57 3.68
CA THR A 793 -6.63 20.74 2.50
C THR A 793 -6.72 22.17 1.95
N MET A 794 -6.17 23.17 2.66
CA MET A 794 -6.12 24.57 2.24
C MET A 794 -4.69 25.06 1.93
N GLU A 795 -3.66 24.21 1.98
CA GLU A 795 -2.26 24.59 1.82
C GLU A 795 -1.96 25.23 0.45
N ASN A 796 -2.45 24.60 -0.61
CA ASN A 796 -2.30 25.06 -1.99
C ASN A 796 -3.39 26.04 -2.43
N ARG A 797 -4.40 26.26 -1.58
CA ARG A 797 -5.49 27.22 -1.81
C ARG A 797 -5.15 28.53 -1.10
N TYR A 798 -5.62 29.67 -1.59
CA TYR A 798 -5.50 30.95 -0.87
C TYR A 798 -4.08 31.53 -0.68
N ARG A 799 -3.00 30.91 -1.18
CA ARG A 799 -1.60 31.38 -0.98
C ARG A 799 -1.35 32.84 -1.36
N ASN A 800 -2.07 33.34 -2.37
CA ASN A 800 -1.97 34.70 -2.88
C ASN A 800 -3.20 35.57 -2.56
N SER A 801 -4.02 35.15 -1.59
CA SER A 801 -5.23 35.84 -1.14
C SER A 801 -4.98 36.63 0.15
N THR A 802 -5.86 37.55 0.51
CA THR A 802 -5.78 38.24 1.81
C THR A 802 -6.11 37.30 2.98
N ALA A 803 -6.83 36.21 2.71
CA ALA A 803 -7.18 35.19 3.70
C ALA A 803 -6.00 34.32 4.15
N ALA A 804 -4.86 34.37 3.46
CA ALA A 804 -3.69 33.54 3.74
C ALA A 804 -3.21 33.69 5.19
N GLY A 805 -3.28 32.61 5.97
CA GLY A 805 -2.91 32.59 7.38
C GLY A 805 -3.88 33.26 8.36
N LEU A 806 -4.99 33.81 7.88
CA LEU A 806 -6.03 34.45 8.70
C LEU A 806 -7.28 33.58 8.87
N VAL A 807 -7.35 32.46 8.15
CA VAL A 807 -8.48 31.53 8.18
C VAL A 807 -8.01 30.14 8.58
N GLN A 808 -8.69 29.58 9.58
CA GLN A 808 -8.59 28.18 10.01
C GLN A 808 -9.90 27.50 9.63
N GLY A 809 -9.86 26.45 8.80
CA GLY A 809 -11.08 25.86 8.26
C GLY A 809 -11.03 24.35 8.05
N LYS A 810 -12.21 23.73 8.15
CA LYS A 810 -12.47 22.38 7.67
C LYS A 810 -13.14 22.47 6.32
N THR A 811 -12.54 21.82 5.32
CA THR A 811 -13.15 21.62 4.01
C THR A 811 -13.97 20.33 3.98
N GLY A 812 -14.97 20.26 3.10
CA GLY A 812 -15.68 19.04 2.72
C GLY A 812 -15.98 19.00 1.22
N SER A 813 -15.87 17.82 0.62
CA SER A 813 -16.12 17.60 -0.81
C SER A 813 -16.61 16.18 -1.05
N LEU A 814 -17.74 16.06 -1.73
CA LEU A 814 -18.26 14.82 -2.32
C LEU A 814 -18.85 15.16 -3.69
N ASP A 815 -19.29 14.13 -4.42
CA ASP A 815 -20.05 14.36 -5.65
C ASP A 815 -21.32 15.15 -5.32
N GLY A 816 -21.44 16.35 -5.89
CA GLY A 816 -22.57 17.26 -5.63
C GLY A 816 -22.53 18.04 -4.32
N VAL A 817 -21.45 17.95 -3.53
CA VAL A 817 -21.31 18.64 -2.25
C VAL A 817 -19.99 19.40 -2.17
N ALA A 818 -20.04 20.66 -1.78
CA ALA A 818 -18.87 21.42 -1.36
C ALA A 818 -19.19 22.19 -0.08
N SER A 819 -18.30 22.11 0.92
CA SER A 819 -18.54 22.74 2.21
C SER A 819 -17.26 23.30 2.81
N LEU A 820 -17.41 24.36 3.61
CA LEU A 820 -16.33 25.02 4.33
C LEU A 820 -16.87 25.63 5.63
N ALA A 821 -16.20 25.36 6.74
CA ALA A 821 -16.53 25.95 8.03
C ALA A 821 -15.27 26.19 8.85
N GLY A 822 -15.30 27.17 9.75
CA GLY A 822 -14.18 27.46 10.64
C GLY A 822 -14.18 28.88 11.17
N PHE A 823 -12.98 29.42 11.37
CA PHE A 823 -12.75 30.74 11.94
C PHE A 823 -11.98 31.65 10.97
N ALA A 824 -12.43 32.90 10.87
CA ALA A 824 -11.76 33.94 10.10
C ALA A 824 -11.42 35.12 11.01
N GLU A 825 -10.15 35.54 11.00
CA GLU A 825 -9.66 36.70 11.74
C GLU A 825 -9.78 37.96 10.89
N ALA A 826 -10.48 38.97 11.41
CA ALA A 826 -10.63 40.27 10.79
C ALA A 826 -9.62 41.31 11.31
N PRO A 827 -9.19 42.27 10.46
CA PRO A 827 -8.38 43.40 10.84
C PRO A 827 -8.99 44.17 12.01
N GLY A 828 -8.23 44.29 13.10
CA GLY A 828 -8.66 44.96 14.33
C GLY A 828 -9.09 44.03 15.48
N GLY A 829 -8.98 42.71 15.31
CA GLY A 829 -9.08 41.73 16.40
C GLY A 829 -10.44 41.07 16.60
N GLY A 830 -11.33 41.13 15.60
CA GLY A 830 -12.61 40.40 15.60
C GLY A 830 -12.45 39.02 14.96
N VAL A 831 -13.01 37.98 15.59
CA VAL A 831 -13.04 36.61 15.02
C VAL A 831 -14.47 36.26 14.63
N PHE A 832 -14.64 35.78 13.40
CA PHE A 832 -15.89 35.22 12.92
C PHE A 832 -15.83 33.69 12.95
N SER A 833 -16.87 33.03 13.47
CA SER A 833 -17.14 31.63 13.16
C SER A 833 -18.12 31.57 11.99
N PHE A 834 -17.90 30.65 11.05
CA PHE A 834 -18.74 30.54 9.87
C PHE A 834 -18.90 29.09 9.43
N ALA A 835 -20.00 28.82 8.73
CA ALA A 835 -20.23 27.55 8.05
C ALA A 835 -20.99 27.79 6.74
N SER A 836 -20.57 27.11 5.68
CA SER A 836 -21.29 27.07 4.42
C SER A 836 -21.30 25.65 3.86
N ILE A 837 -22.49 25.20 3.44
CA ILE A 837 -22.71 23.91 2.80
C ILE A 837 -23.46 24.17 1.50
N LEU A 838 -22.86 23.79 0.38
CA LEU A 838 -23.45 23.84 -0.95
C LEU A 838 -23.79 22.42 -1.40
N ASN A 839 -25.04 22.20 -1.81
CA ASN A 839 -25.53 20.90 -2.32
C ASN A 839 -26.21 21.13 -3.68
N SER A 840 -25.98 20.22 -4.63
CA SER A 840 -26.56 20.28 -5.98
C SER A 840 -27.91 19.56 -6.13
N GLY A 841 -28.39 18.86 -5.09
CA GLY A 841 -29.59 18.02 -5.16
C GLY A 841 -29.40 16.76 -6.03
N GLY A 842 -28.18 16.23 -6.13
CA GLY A 842 -27.89 14.98 -6.84
C GLY A 842 -27.16 15.12 -8.18
N GLN A 843 -26.80 16.34 -8.60
CA GLN A 843 -25.96 16.59 -9.78
C GLN A 843 -24.49 16.84 -9.41
N TRP A 844 -23.58 16.87 -10.38
CA TRP A 844 -22.21 17.33 -10.11
C TRP A 844 -22.22 18.81 -9.75
N ILE A 845 -21.49 19.19 -8.70
CA ILE A 845 -21.23 20.61 -8.40
C ILE A 845 -20.02 21.06 -9.19
N ASP A 846 -20.10 22.24 -9.82
CA ASP A 846 -18.94 22.89 -10.41
C ASP A 846 -17.98 23.28 -9.27
N ARG A 847 -16.86 22.57 -9.16
CA ARG A 847 -15.88 22.77 -8.09
C ARG A 847 -15.18 24.11 -8.21
N GLU A 848 -14.94 24.61 -9.41
CA GLU A 848 -14.31 25.91 -9.61
C GLU A 848 -15.25 27.03 -9.12
N ALA A 849 -16.53 26.94 -9.47
CA ALA A 849 -17.54 27.90 -9.01
C ALA A 849 -17.76 27.83 -7.49
N ALA A 850 -17.82 26.62 -6.91
CA ALA A 850 -17.97 26.44 -5.47
C ALA A 850 -16.76 26.95 -4.69
N PHE A 851 -15.54 26.71 -5.19
CA PHE A 851 -14.33 27.23 -4.57
C PHE A 851 -14.22 28.74 -4.73
N GLY A 852 -14.53 29.30 -5.89
CA GLY A 852 -14.61 30.76 -6.08
C GLY A 852 -15.61 31.43 -5.13
N PHE A 853 -16.75 30.79 -4.85
CA PHE A 853 -17.70 31.26 -3.84
C PHE A 853 -17.09 31.29 -2.43
N PHE A 854 -16.31 30.26 -2.05
CA PHE A 854 -15.61 30.25 -0.77
C PHE A 854 -14.47 31.25 -0.71
N ASP A 855 -13.72 31.44 -1.80
CA ASP A 855 -12.68 32.46 -1.90
C ASP A 855 -13.27 33.85 -1.63
N ASP A 856 -14.38 34.20 -2.30
CA ASP A 856 -15.09 35.45 -2.07
C ASP A 856 -15.62 35.58 -0.63
N LEU A 857 -16.15 34.49 -0.05
CA LEU A 857 -16.58 34.46 1.35
C LEU A 857 -15.44 34.84 2.30
N LEU A 858 -14.29 34.17 2.16
CA LEU A 858 -13.16 34.39 3.05
C LEU A 858 -12.61 35.80 2.91
N GLU A 859 -12.48 36.32 1.68
CA GLU A 859 -12.07 37.70 1.41
C GLU A 859 -13.01 38.72 2.10
N ILE A 860 -14.32 38.50 2.04
CA ILE A 860 -15.30 39.37 2.73
C ILE A 860 -15.07 39.33 4.25
N LEU A 861 -14.88 38.15 4.84
CA LEU A 861 -14.72 38.02 6.29
C LEU A 861 -13.42 38.64 6.80
N VAL A 862 -12.29 38.43 6.10
CA VAL A 862 -10.97 38.94 6.52
C VAL A 862 -10.73 40.40 6.12
N THR A 863 -11.65 41.04 5.39
CA THR A 863 -11.57 42.48 5.08
C THR A 863 -12.62 43.28 5.82
N ALA A 864 -13.59 42.63 6.46
CA ALA A 864 -14.56 43.28 7.33
C ALA A 864 -13.84 43.96 8.51
N THR A 865 -14.25 45.19 8.85
CA THR A 865 -13.70 45.88 10.02
C THR A 865 -14.13 45.16 11.29
N GLY A 866 -13.18 44.83 12.18
CA GLY A 866 -13.42 44.10 13.43
C GLY A 866 -14.28 44.82 14.49
N GLY A 867 -14.74 46.04 14.23
CA GLY A 867 -15.58 46.84 15.12
C GLY A 867 -15.55 48.33 14.82
#